data_AF-A0A959MUI0-F1
#
_entry.id   AF-A0A959MUI0-F1
#
_cell.length_a   1.000
_cell.length_b   1.000
_cell.length_c   1.000
_cell.angle_alpha   90.00
_cell.angle_beta   90.00
_cell.angle_gamma   90.00
#
_symmetry.space_group_name_H-M   'P 1'
#
loop_
_entity.id
_entity.type
_entity.pdbx_description
1 polymer ?
#
loop_
_entity_poly.entity_id
_entity_poly.type
_entity_poly.pdbx_seq_one_letter_code
_entity_poly.pdbx_strand_id
1 'polypeptide(L)'
;MKKTTTIIISLVLLLIMMYGNANAQLTGTKTIPGTYASIKLAIDDLNANGVGTGGVTFNIAPGYTETIPFGGLIIDITANQPTSGNPVVFQRSGAGANPLIQTDTNGSGIISNAGFGVRKDAMLWLVGTDYITINNIDFTERYTGNSQSLQTEYGIEMVRKDSTDGCKHVTINGCTIQMQQSDIQSTCITSINVNLAGVITNPVTTGGIHESISVQGCTLNNSFNGMYFEGYGAFAPYDLYDHFYNIGGITGNTLINIGAGLTGTNSPNAKHGIYCLNMDSVIVSNNTIRVNSGSNNTVTYGIHLSTGRNSSAIINNNDISDTCGGTLQPHSAIYCGLGGNGVDNIVNITNNTIHDCRYDAMTSATNAYIQVATNPYTVNITGNTIRDNYVGNGSSTATGHMYGIYRSAGSSAFGASYTISNNTIKNLRRIQSTPGAGRIFGVYTAGGAYNNEISHNTIDSIYSTSSTNDIAGIFCQETAPGMISIHDNKIGNLIKVSGTSGNIYGIYNSNNTDTLEVYNNEVFNLYNKATTGLLYGYYNSGVLAVGLENVYNNTIHDLTNNSNSVCVGMNMSNSNTSNTHEKNVYGNLIYNIISDSIAQTGGIQVSKPGVANIFANRIYNIITKGSYTAFGVYFNGANNSNCNIYNNMISEIYAPFQNTSLGVIGLVIESSDTVNLSYNTIYMDSSSTGVNSGNFAMYIAGFSNTTLKNNIVVNKFTPTGSGQTIAIYKEAGVTYNSASNNNNIFVPAGASNFYYFDGNSFHSTFAGFQTAVSPADTNSFSENSPFKNVSTNPYDLDMKTTIPTLCDGGAMPIAGITTDIHGTTRNVSTPDVGADEFELKNPVTAAPTLVYPANNAVLVEVNPLMNWDEVTNATMYHIQLSTDSTFGSTLVDVDTLTSSELQLPNNFLAINTKYYWRVSGKNGIGEGPFSSVWNFTTGVTNIEPSSVPIVYELYQNYPNPFNPSTKIKFDIPKAGFVSLKVYDITGREVASLVNKDLVASRYEVEWNGSRFASGVYFIRINAGDFVKVQKMMLIK
;
A
#
# COMPACT_ATOMS: atom_id res chain seq x y z
N MET A 1 -36.09 -94.91 13.72
CA MET A 1 -36.42 -93.54 14.18
C MET A 1 -35.47 -92.96 15.23
N LYS A 2 -34.69 -93.73 16.02
CA LYS A 2 -33.77 -93.15 17.04
C LYS A 2 -32.38 -92.69 16.57
N LYS A 3 -31.88 -93.11 15.39
CA LYS A 3 -30.54 -92.73 14.88
C LYS A 3 -30.51 -91.40 14.11
N THR A 4 -31.64 -90.97 13.54
CA THR A 4 -31.70 -89.75 12.71
C THR A 4 -31.81 -88.48 13.55
N THR A 5 -32.45 -88.55 14.73
CA THR A 5 -32.61 -87.41 15.64
C THR A 5 -31.29 -87.03 16.34
N THR A 6 -30.45 -88.01 16.69
CA THR A 6 -29.13 -87.74 17.31
C THR A 6 -28.16 -87.09 16.32
N ILE A 7 -28.17 -87.50 15.05
CA ILE A 7 -27.31 -86.91 14.01
C ILE A 7 -27.74 -85.46 13.70
N ILE A 8 -29.05 -85.17 13.67
CA ILE A 8 -29.53 -83.80 13.45
C ILE A 8 -29.24 -82.90 14.66
N ILE A 9 -29.40 -83.39 15.90
CA ILE A 9 -29.05 -82.62 17.11
C ILE A 9 -27.53 -82.38 17.18
N SER A 10 -26.71 -83.37 16.82
CA SER A 10 -25.25 -83.20 16.74
C SER A 10 -24.84 -82.27 15.60
N LEU A 11 -25.49 -82.28 14.43
CA LEU A 11 -25.22 -81.33 13.35
C LEU A 11 -25.71 -79.91 13.68
N VAL A 12 -26.81 -79.75 14.42
CA VAL A 12 -27.31 -78.44 14.86
C VAL A 12 -26.45 -77.89 16.00
N LEU A 13 -25.98 -78.71 16.95
CA LEU A 13 -24.98 -78.29 17.94
C LEU A 13 -23.62 -78.01 17.30
N LEU A 14 -23.21 -78.75 16.27
CA LEU A 14 -21.99 -78.46 15.51
C LEU A 14 -22.14 -77.18 14.66
N LEU A 15 -23.32 -76.90 14.10
CA LEU A 15 -23.61 -75.63 13.42
C LEU A 15 -23.66 -74.43 14.38
N ILE A 16 -24.19 -74.61 15.60
CA ILE A 16 -24.21 -73.58 16.64
C ILE A 16 -22.82 -73.37 17.26
N MET A 17 -21.97 -74.41 17.31
CA MET A 17 -20.55 -74.28 17.69
C MET A 17 -19.65 -73.79 16.53
N MET A 18 -20.12 -73.86 15.28
CA MET A 18 -19.44 -73.31 14.08
C MET A 18 -19.87 -71.88 13.76
N TYR A 19 -20.98 -71.39 14.32
CA TYR A 19 -21.19 -69.96 14.53
C TYR A 19 -20.27 -69.54 15.68
N GLY A 20 -19.01 -69.24 15.35
CA GLY A 20 -18.13 -68.53 16.26
C GLY A 20 -18.89 -67.30 16.78
N ASN A 21 -18.84 -67.06 18.10
CA ASN A 21 -19.35 -65.84 18.69
C ASN A 21 -18.74 -64.65 17.93
N ALA A 22 -19.48 -64.07 17.00
CA ALA A 22 -19.19 -62.74 16.52
C ALA A 22 -19.45 -61.85 17.73
N ASN A 23 -18.39 -61.54 18.47
CA ASN A 23 -18.45 -60.57 19.55
C ASN A 23 -19.11 -59.29 18.99
N ALA A 24 -20.03 -58.73 19.76
CA ALA A 24 -20.81 -57.58 19.31
C ALA A 24 -19.87 -56.38 19.07
N GLN A 25 -20.04 -55.72 17.92
CA GLN A 25 -19.36 -54.47 17.61
C GLN A 25 -19.62 -53.42 18.71
N LEU A 26 -18.64 -52.57 18.96
CA LEU A 26 -18.75 -51.56 20.00
C LEU A 26 -19.66 -50.42 19.57
N THR A 27 -20.61 -50.07 20.44
CA THR A 27 -21.54 -48.96 20.24
C THR A 27 -21.79 -48.19 21.53
N GLY A 28 -22.22 -46.94 21.37
CA GLY A 28 -22.65 -46.07 22.46
C GLY A 28 -21.51 -45.61 23.37
N THR A 29 -21.84 -45.21 24.59
CA THR A 29 -20.85 -44.70 25.56
C THR A 29 -20.29 -45.83 26.43
N LYS A 30 -18.96 -45.87 26.57
CA LYS A 30 -18.20 -46.75 27.45
C LYS A 30 -17.43 -45.90 28.45
N THR A 31 -17.36 -46.29 29.71
CA THR A 31 -16.67 -45.51 30.75
C THR A 31 -15.35 -46.13 31.18
N ILE A 32 -14.36 -45.29 31.52
CA ILE A 32 -13.04 -45.70 31.99
C ILE A 32 -12.62 -44.80 33.18
N PRO A 33 -12.50 -45.33 34.40
CA PRO A 33 -12.82 -46.70 34.79
C PRO A 33 -14.34 -46.93 34.82
N GLY A 34 -14.77 -48.15 34.53
CA GLY A 34 -16.18 -48.54 34.57
C GLY A 34 -16.46 -49.70 33.65
N THR A 35 -16.90 -49.43 32.41
CA THR A 35 -17.07 -50.46 31.39
C THR A 35 -15.75 -51.19 31.10
N TYR A 36 -14.65 -50.43 31.05
CA TYR A 36 -13.30 -50.98 31.02
C TYR A 36 -12.54 -50.50 32.25
N ALA A 37 -11.63 -51.34 32.74
CA ALA A 37 -10.75 -50.97 33.84
C ALA A 37 -9.62 -50.03 33.40
N SER A 38 -9.27 -50.04 32.10
CA SER A 38 -8.20 -49.23 31.54
C SER A 38 -8.45 -48.88 30.07
N ILE A 39 -7.72 -47.89 29.57
CA ILE A 39 -7.69 -47.47 28.15
C ILE A 39 -7.13 -48.60 27.29
N LYS A 40 -6.07 -49.30 27.74
CA LYS A 40 -5.53 -50.46 27.02
C LYS A 40 -6.58 -51.55 26.78
N LEU A 41 -7.38 -51.90 27.79
CA LEU A 41 -8.42 -52.91 27.63
C LEU A 41 -9.55 -52.46 26.70
N ALA A 42 -9.88 -51.17 26.71
CA ALA A 42 -10.85 -50.60 25.77
C ALA A 42 -10.33 -50.66 24.32
N ILE A 43 -9.05 -50.35 24.10
CA ILE A 43 -8.40 -50.45 22.79
C ILE A 43 -8.32 -51.91 22.31
N ASP A 44 -8.00 -52.86 23.19
CA ASP A 44 -7.95 -54.29 22.83
C ASP A 44 -9.31 -54.80 22.34
N ASP A 45 -10.39 -54.40 23.03
CA ASP A 45 -11.76 -54.74 22.65
C ASP A 45 -12.16 -54.06 21.33
N LEU A 46 -11.70 -52.81 21.12
CA LEU A 46 -11.92 -52.05 19.89
C LEU A 46 -11.24 -52.69 18.68
N ASN A 47 -9.97 -53.06 18.80
CA ASN A 47 -9.24 -53.73 17.73
C ASN A 47 -9.83 -55.10 17.39
N ALA A 48 -10.34 -55.82 18.40
CA ALA A 48 -10.93 -57.15 18.22
C ALA A 48 -12.32 -57.11 17.56
N ASN A 49 -13.17 -56.15 17.93
CA ASN A 49 -14.61 -56.19 17.61
C ASN A 49 -15.07 -55.09 16.65
N GLY A 50 -14.26 -54.04 16.45
CA GLY A 50 -14.61 -52.92 15.59
C GLY A 50 -15.76 -52.08 16.11
N VAL A 51 -16.32 -51.25 15.21
CA VAL A 51 -17.33 -50.25 15.56
C VAL A 51 -18.68 -50.60 14.96
N GLY A 52 -19.73 -50.46 15.76
CA GLY A 52 -21.11 -50.70 15.34
C GLY A 52 -21.88 -49.43 15.03
N THR A 53 -23.18 -49.59 14.75
CA THR A 53 -24.06 -48.48 14.36
C THR A 53 -24.07 -47.35 15.40
N GLY A 54 -23.84 -46.11 14.95
CA GLY A 54 -23.83 -44.92 15.79
C GLY A 54 -22.49 -44.62 16.47
N GLY A 55 -21.48 -45.46 16.28
CA GLY A 55 -20.13 -45.24 16.80
C GLY A 55 -19.97 -45.59 18.29
N VAL A 56 -18.75 -45.42 18.79
CA VAL A 56 -18.40 -45.66 20.19
C VAL A 56 -17.69 -44.45 20.79
N THR A 57 -18.08 -44.07 22.01
CA THR A 57 -17.43 -43.00 22.79
C THR A 57 -16.89 -43.57 24.09
N PHE A 58 -15.58 -43.49 24.28
CA PHE A 58 -14.89 -43.82 25.53
C PHE A 58 -14.78 -42.57 26.39
N ASN A 59 -15.64 -42.49 27.41
CA ASN A 59 -15.66 -41.45 28.43
C ASN A 59 -14.68 -41.80 29.56
N ILE A 60 -13.54 -41.11 29.58
CA ILE A 60 -12.48 -41.33 30.55
C ILE A 60 -12.64 -40.34 31.71
N ALA A 61 -12.55 -40.81 32.95
CA ALA A 61 -12.72 -39.98 34.14
C ALA A 61 -11.67 -38.86 34.21
N PRO A 62 -12.04 -37.63 34.60
CA PRO A 62 -11.07 -36.53 34.75
C PRO A 62 -9.92 -36.91 35.69
N GLY A 63 -8.69 -36.61 35.27
CA GLY A 63 -7.48 -36.93 36.03
C GLY A 63 -7.15 -38.43 36.14
N TYR A 64 -7.85 -39.30 35.40
CA TYR A 64 -7.46 -40.71 35.30
C TYR A 64 -6.06 -40.82 34.69
N THR A 65 -5.20 -41.65 35.28
CA THR A 65 -3.81 -41.81 34.82
C THR A 65 -3.52 -43.27 34.49
N GLU A 66 -2.88 -43.51 33.34
CA GLU A 66 -2.48 -44.84 32.90
C GLU A 66 -1.03 -44.83 32.40
N THR A 67 -0.22 -45.74 32.95
CA THR A 67 1.13 -45.98 32.44
C THR A 67 1.04 -46.93 31.26
N ILE A 68 1.57 -46.52 30.10
CA ILE A 68 1.50 -47.33 28.87
C ILE A 68 2.26 -48.65 29.02
N PRO A 69 1.76 -49.74 28.40
CA PRO A 69 2.48 -51.00 28.33
C PRO A 69 3.67 -50.90 27.36
N PHE A 70 4.52 -51.93 27.39
CA PHE A 70 5.60 -52.11 26.43
C PHE A 70 5.10 -52.03 24.98
N GLY A 71 5.73 -51.19 24.16
CA GLY A 71 5.36 -50.97 22.74
C GLY A 71 4.25 -49.93 22.51
N GLY A 72 3.72 -49.29 23.56
CA GLY A 72 2.72 -48.25 23.47
C GLY A 72 1.27 -48.74 23.30
N LEU A 73 0.34 -47.80 23.12
CA LEU A 73 -1.06 -48.09 22.82
C LEU A 73 -1.26 -48.14 21.31
N ILE A 74 -1.81 -49.24 20.76
CA ILE A 74 -1.96 -49.42 19.32
C ILE A 74 -3.43 -49.54 18.95
N ILE A 75 -3.92 -48.61 18.12
CA ILE A 75 -5.23 -48.69 17.48
C ILE A 75 -5.02 -49.15 16.03
N ASP A 76 -5.38 -50.41 15.77
CA ASP A 76 -5.34 -51.08 14.48
C ASP A 76 -6.64 -51.86 14.32
N ILE A 77 -7.70 -51.12 14.00
CA ILE A 77 -9.03 -51.68 13.81
C ILE A 77 -9.01 -52.44 12.49
N THR A 78 -9.35 -53.73 12.50
CA THR A 78 -9.26 -54.58 11.29
C THR A 78 -10.61 -55.09 10.78
N ALA A 79 -11.63 -55.07 11.64
CA ALA A 79 -12.99 -55.45 11.30
C ALA A 79 -13.93 -54.26 11.55
N ASN A 80 -14.86 -53.99 10.62
CA ASN A 80 -15.85 -52.91 10.74
C ASN A 80 -15.22 -51.55 11.10
N GLN A 81 -14.37 -51.07 10.18
CA GLN A 81 -13.66 -49.80 10.31
C GLN A 81 -14.63 -48.64 10.64
N PRO A 82 -14.19 -47.64 11.41
CA PRO A 82 -15.01 -46.48 11.71
C PRO A 82 -15.41 -45.73 10.43
N THR A 83 -16.55 -45.07 10.46
CA THR A 83 -17.07 -44.24 9.36
C THR A 83 -17.63 -42.94 9.91
N SER A 84 -17.98 -41.99 9.04
CA SER A 84 -18.67 -40.76 9.47
C SER A 84 -19.96 -41.03 10.27
N GLY A 85 -20.67 -42.12 9.97
CA GLY A 85 -21.85 -42.54 10.73
C GLY A 85 -21.55 -43.36 12.00
N ASN A 86 -20.34 -43.94 12.09
CA ASN A 86 -19.91 -44.80 13.19
C ASN A 86 -18.51 -44.37 13.69
N PRO A 87 -18.35 -43.16 14.26
CA PRO A 87 -17.05 -42.66 14.67
C PRO A 87 -16.54 -43.30 15.97
N VAL A 88 -15.23 -43.19 16.21
CA VAL A 88 -14.60 -43.52 17.49
C VAL A 88 -14.19 -42.24 18.21
N VAL A 89 -14.56 -42.09 19.47
CA VAL A 89 -14.18 -40.91 20.28
C VAL A 89 -13.60 -41.35 21.60
N PHE A 90 -12.37 -40.94 21.91
CA PHE A 90 -11.80 -40.99 23.25
C PHE A 90 -11.85 -39.58 23.84
N GLN A 91 -12.50 -39.41 25.00
CA GLN A 91 -12.65 -38.08 25.59
C GLN A 91 -12.67 -38.06 27.12
N ARG A 92 -12.29 -36.92 27.70
CA ARG A 92 -12.55 -36.62 29.12
C ARG A 92 -14.06 -36.53 29.41
N SER A 93 -14.50 -37.14 30.51
CA SER A 93 -15.88 -37.08 30.98
C SER A 93 -16.10 -35.94 31.98
N GLY A 94 -16.70 -34.84 31.52
CA GLY A 94 -17.06 -33.70 32.39
C GLY A 94 -15.87 -32.80 32.77
N ALA A 95 -16.07 -31.95 33.79
CA ALA A 95 -15.09 -30.96 34.25
C ALA A 95 -13.95 -31.56 35.10
N GLY A 96 -12.75 -30.95 35.09
CA GLY A 96 -11.55 -31.45 35.81
C GLY A 96 -10.31 -31.58 34.92
N ALA A 97 -9.23 -32.17 35.44
CA ALA A 97 -8.01 -32.39 34.66
C ALA A 97 -8.23 -33.39 33.50
N ASN A 98 -7.50 -33.23 32.41
CA ASN A 98 -7.43 -34.23 31.33
C ASN A 98 -6.92 -35.57 31.89
N PRO A 99 -7.46 -36.71 31.44
CA PRO A 99 -6.82 -37.99 31.65
C PRO A 99 -5.38 -37.97 31.11
N LEU A 100 -4.47 -38.63 31.80
CA LEU A 100 -3.04 -38.64 31.51
C LEU A 100 -2.55 -40.04 31.14
N ILE A 101 -2.08 -40.18 29.91
CA ILE A 101 -1.32 -41.34 29.44
C ILE A 101 0.17 -41.03 29.64
N GLN A 102 0.92 -41.92 30.24
CA GLN A 102 2.32 -41.65 30.58
C GLN A 102 3.24 -42.85 30.34
N THR A 103 4.52 -42.59 30.07
CA THR A 103 5.55 -43.64 30.10
C THR A 103 5.93 -43.99 31.54
N ASP A 104 6.66 -45.09 31.75
CA ASP A 104 7.28 -45.36 33.05
C ASP A 104 8.49 -44.43 33.31
N THR A 105 9.02 -44.47 34.53
CA THR A 105 10.17 -43.63 34.92
C THR A 105 11.53 -44.23 34.58
N ASN A 106 11.58 -45.50 34.14
CA ASN A 106 12.81 -46.26 33.94
C ASN A 106 13.19 -46.38 32.45
N GLY A 107 12.35 -45.87 31.53
CA GLY A 107 12.47 -46.12 30.10
C GLY A 107 12.22 -47.59 29.74
N SER A 108 11.49 -48.33 30.59
CA SER A 108 11.31 -49.79 30.47
C SER A 108 10.19 -50.20 29.51
N GLY A 109 9.34 -49.27 29.09
CA GLY A 109 8.28 -49.50 28.08
C GLY A 109 8.76 -49.60 26.64
N ILE A 110 10.08 -49.55 26.40
CA ILE A 110 10.70 -49.05 25.16
C ILE A 110 11.91 -49.94 24.83
N ILE A 111 11.65 -51.17 24.39
CA ILE A 111 12.65 -52.00 23.69
C ILE A 111 11.91 -52.57 22.49
N SER A 112 12.58 -52.66 21.34
CA SER A 112 12.07 -53.32 20.15
C SER A 112 11.32 -54.61 20.51
N ASN A 113 10.02 -54.62 20.21
CA ASN A 113 9.30 -55.88 20.15
C ASN A 113 10.05 -56.73 19.12
N ALA A 114 10.54 -57.91 19.52
CA ALA A 114 11.36 -58.78 18.69
C ALA A 114 10.68 -59.18 17.36
N GLY A 115 9.36 -58.92 17.22
CA GLY A 115 8.61 -59.07 15.98
C GLY A 115 8.58 -57.86 15.02
N PHE A 116 9.11 -56.68 15.37
CA PHE A 116 8.89 -55.42 14.64
C PHE A 116 10.17 -54.67 14.20
N GLY A 117 11.36 -55.23 14.39
CA GLY A 117 12.62 -54.69 13.82
C GLY A 117 13.23 -53.47 14.54
N VAL A 118 13.99 -52.64 13.80
CA VAL A 118 14.80 -51.48 14.28
C VAL A 118 13.96 -50.19 14.41
N ARG A 119 12.68 -50.31 14.78
CA ARG A 119 11.73 -49.18 14.75
C ARG A 119 11.83 -48.30 15.99
N LYS A 120 11.41 -47.03 15.84
CA LYS A 120 11.25 -46.04 16.91
C LYS A 120 9.92 -46.20 17.65
N ASP A 121 9.82 -45.67 18.85
CA ASP A 121 8.72 -45.92 19.78
C ASP A 121 7.74 -44.74 19.91
N ALA A 122 6.44 -45.05 20.11
CA ALA A 122 5.38 -44.06 20.27
C ALA A 122 4.45 -44.36 21.47
N MET A 123 3.87 -43.32 22.09
CA MET A 123 2.90 -43.50 23.18
C MET A 123 1.53 -43.99 22.66
N LEU A 124 1.07 -43.46 21.52
CA LEU A 124 -0.15 -43.87 20.83
C LEU A 124 0.08 -44.02 19.32
N TRP A 125 -0.33 -45.16 18.79
CA TRP A 125 -0.28 -45.51 17.37
C TRP A 125 -1.68 -45.53 16.76
N LEU A 126 -1.85 -44.85 15.62
CA LEU A 126 -3.00 -44.99 14.74
C LEU A 126 -2.54 -45.66 13.44
N VAL A 127 -3.07 -46.85 13.14
CA VAL A 127 -2.65 -47.67 11.99
C VAL A 127 -3.80 -47.76 11.00
N GLY A 128 -3.73 -47.00 9.89
CA GLY A 128 -4.82 -46.94 8.90
C GLY A 128 -6.20 -46.75 9.54
N THR A 129 -6.28 -45.94 10.60
CA THR A 129 -7.51 -45.78 11.38
C THR A 129 -8.25 -44.54 10.92
N ASP A 130 -9.53 -44.72 10.61
CA ASP A 130 -10.38 -43.66 10.11
C ASP A 130 -11.34 -43.11 11.18
N TYR A 131 -11.86 -41.90 10.99
CA TYR A 131 -12.95 -41.28 11.77
C TYR A 131 -12.79 -41.41 13.29
N ILE A 132 -11.58 -41.15 13.79
CA ILE A 132 -11.24 -41.22 15.21
C ILE A 132 -10.95 -39.84 15.79
N THR A 133 -11.47 -39.58 16.99
CA THR A 133 -11.22 -38.35 17.74
C THR A 133 -10.54 -38.65 19.08
N ILE A 134 -9.41 -38.02 19.35
CA ILE A 134 -8.75 -37.97 20.66
C ILE A 134 -8.97 -36.57 21.23
N ASN A 135 -9.82 -36.44 22.24
CA ASN A 135 -10.27 -35.16 22.76
C ASN A 135 -9.94 -35.00 24.25
N ASN A 136 -9.12 -34.00 24.58
CA ASN A 136 -8.74 -33.67 25.95
C ASN A 136 -8.09 -34.83 26.71
N ILE A 137 -7.15 -35.53 26.07
CA ILE A 137 -6.33 -36.60 26.68
C ILE A 137 -4.87 -36.17 26.62
N ASP A 138 -4.20 -36.12 27.76
CA ASP A 138 -2.81 -35.68 27.87
C ASP A 138 -1.84 -36.87 27.78
N PHE A 139 -0.64 -36.61 27.27
CA PHE A 139 0.45 -37.57 27.09
C PHE A 139 1.72 -37.00 27.72
N THR A 140 2.39 -37.75 28.59
CA THR A 140 3.67 -37.35 29.18
C THR A 140 4.71 -38.45 29.17
N GLU A 141 5.87 -38.14 28.62
CA GLU A 141 7.07 -38.94 28.83
C GLU A 141 7.67 -38.65 30.20
N ARG A 142 7.77 -39.68 31.05
CA ARG A 142 8.23 -39.58 32.46
C ARG A 142 9.66 -40.04 32.69
N TYR A 143 10.35 -40.54 31.68
CA TYR A 143 11.74 -40.93 31.82
C TYR A 143 12.58 -39.68 32.13
N THR A 144 13.29 -39.70 33.26
CA THR A 144 14.07 -38.54 33.73
C THR A 144 15.57 -38.65 33.43
N GLY A 145 16.00 -39.72 32.76
CA GLY A 145 17.39 -39.90 32.36
C GLY A 145 17.71 -39.19 31.04
N ASN A 146 18.98 -39.26 30.60
CA ASN A 146 19.50 -38.57 29.41
C ASN A 146 19.88 -39.52 28.26
N SER A 147 19.60 -40.82 28.39
CA SER A 147 19.89 -41.81 27.35
C SER A 147 18.80 -41.79 26.29
N GLN A 148 19.15 -41.35 25.07
CA GLN A 148 18.20 -41.26 23.95
C GLN A 148 17.55 -42.61 23.62
N SER A 149 18.27 -43.73 23.75
CA SER A 149 17.74 -45.07 23.53
C SER A 149 16.69 -45.54 24.55
N LEU A 150 16.42 -44.74 25.57
CA LEU A 150 15.42 -45.00 26.62
C LEU A 150 14.30 -43.94 26.60
N GLN A 151 14.37 -43.01 25.64
CA GLN A 151 13.40 -41.95 25.45
C GLN A 151 12.38 -42.34 24.39
N THR A 152 11.18 -41.76 24.50
CA THR A 152 10.12 -41.98 23.51
C THR A 152 10.31 -41.04 22.34
N GLU A 153 10.41 -41.56 21.12
CA GLU A 153 10.56 -40.70 19.95
C GLU A 153 9.25 -40.00 19.58
N TYR A 154 8.08 -40.62 19.80
CA TYR A 154 6.81 -40.06 19.34
C TYR A 154 5.71 -40.02 20.40
N GLY A 155 4.99 -38.91 20.51
CA GLY A 155 3.79 -38.82 21.34
C GLY A 155 2.64 -39.60 20.70
N ILE A 156 2.10 -39.06 19.60
CA ILE A 156 1.08 -39.71 18.77
C ILE A 156 1.64 -39.90 17.36
N GLU A 157 1.65 -41.14 16.87
CA GLU A 157 2.12 -41.49 15.52
C GLU A 157 0.98 -42.09 14.67
N MET A 158 0.83 -41.57 13.47
CA MET A 158 -0.06 -42.07 12.44
C MET A 158 0.76 -42.76 11.35
N VAL A 159 0.41 -44.01 11.06
CA VAL A 159 1.07 -44.82 10.04
C VAL A 159 0.06 -45.44 9.11
N ARG A 160 0.54 -45.87 7.95
CA ARG A 160 -0.27 -46.64 7.01
C ARG A 160 -0.45 -48.05 7.51
N LYS A 161 -1.58 -48.67 7.18
CA LYS A 161 -1.75 -50.10 7.36
C LYS A 161 -0.97 -50.84 6.27
N ASP A 162 -1.20 -50.41 5.02
CA ASP A 162 -0.51 -50.87 3.82
C ASP A 162 -0.56 -49.78 2.72
N SER A 163 -0.18 -50.10 1.48
CA SER A 163 -0.14 -49.13 0.37
C SER A 163 -1.53 -48.69 -0.12
N THR A 164 -2.60 -49.27 0.41
CA THR A 164 -3.98 -49.02 0.04
C THR A 164 -4.84 -48.46 1.17
N ASP A 165 -4.31 -48.36 2.39
CA ASP A 165 -5.05 -47.92 3.58
C ASP A 165 -4.15 -47.06 4.49
N GLY A 166 -4.42 -45.75 4.50
CA GLY A 166 -3.82 -44.75 5.38
C GLY A 166 -4.88 -44.08 6.26
N CYS A 167 -4.46 -43.47 7.38
CA CYS A 167 -5.40 -42.83 8.32
C CYS A 167 -6.19 -41.67 7.69
N LYS A 168 -7.52 -41.65 7.90
CA LYS A 168 -8.41 -40.58 7.42
C LYS A 168 -9.29 -39.97 8.51
N HIS A 169 -9.58 -38.67 8.41
CA HIS A 169 -10.52 -38.00 9.33
C HIS A 169 -10.15 -38.15 10.82
N VAL A 170 -8.86 -38.05 11.12
CA VAL A 170 -8.34 -38.09 12.50
C VAL A 170 -8.43 -36.70 13.11
N THR A 171 -8.99 -36.59 14.31
CA THR A 171 -9.03 -35.35 15.09
C THR A 171 -8.29 -35.51 16.42
N ILE A 172 -7.30 -34.65 16.67
CA ILE A 172 -6.63 -34.51 17.96
C ILE A 172 -6.94 -33.12 18.49
N ASN A 173 -7.67 -33.04 19.61
CA ASN A 173 -8.20 -31.78 20.11
C ASN A 173 -7.96 -31.58 21.61
N GLY A 174 -7.41 -30.43 22.00
CA GLY A 174 -7.34 -30.02 23.41
C GLY A 174 -6.42 -30.89 24.29
N CYS A 175 -5.45 -31.57 23.67
CA CYS A 175 -4.51 -32.48 24.33
C CYS A 175 -3.19 -31.77 24.68
N THR A 176 -2.58 -32.13 25.81
CA THR A 176 -1.20 -31.73 26.14
C THR A 176 -0.25 -32.89 25.85
N ILE A 177 0.79 -32.67 25.06
CA ILE A 177 1.83 -33.67 24.78
C ILE A 177 3.16 -33.12 25.28
N GLN A 178 3.69 -33.78 26.31
CA GLN A 178 4.92 -33.43 27.00
C GLN A 178 5.97 -34.52 26.71
N MET A 179 6.98 -34.17 25.91
CA MET A 179 8.10 -35.05 25.60
C MET A 179 9.31 -34.72 26.50
N GLN A 180 10.43 -35.42 26.29
CA GLN A 180 11.73 -35.08 26.88
C GLN A 180 12.67 -34.44 25.84
N GLN A 181 13.33 -33.35 26.26
CA GLN A 181 14.07 -32.45 25.38
C GLN A 181 15.43 -32.99 24.89
N SER A 182 15.95 -34.09 25.45
CA SER A 182 17.29 -34.59 25.12
C SER A 182 17.35 -35.52 23.91
N ASP A 183 16.21 -36.05 23.46
CA ASP A 183 16.15 -36.85 22.25
C ASP A 183 16.01 -35.97 21.01
N ILE A 184 16.96 -36.11 20.09
CA ILE A 184 17.03 -35.38 18.82
C ILE A 184 16.05 -35.91 17.76
N GLN A 185 15.27 -36.93 18.08
CA GLN A 185 14.24 -37.51 17.22
C GLN A 185 12.83 -37.28 17.75
N SER A 186 12.71 -36.77 18.97
CA SER A 186 11.43 -36.57 19.66
C SER A 186 10.47 -35.66 18.89
N THR A 187 9.25 -36.15 18.63
CA THR A 187 8.18 -35.41 17.96
C THR A 187 6.87 -35.62 18.70
N CYS A 188 6.12 -34.56 19.00
CA CYS A 188 4.87 -34.71 19.73
C CYS A 188 3.78 -35.41 18.90
N ILE A 189 3.59 -34.99 17.65
CA ILE A 189 2.60 -35.58 16.73
C ILE A 189 3.25 -35.79 15.37
N THR A 190 3.10 -36.99 14.82
CA THR A 190 3.69 -37.35 13.54
C THR A 190 2.77 -38.17 12.64
N SER A 191 2.89 -38.00 11.33
CA SER A 191 2.36 -38.91 10.32
C SER A 191 3.43 -39.16 9.26
N ILE A 192 3.68 -40.43 8.92
CA ILE A 192 4.81 -40.79 8.06
C ILE A 192 4.49 -41.96 7.12
N ASN A 193 5.30 -42.06 6.06
CA ASN A 193 5.11 -43.03 4.99
C ASN A 193 5.57 -44.47 5.30
N VAL A 194 5.26 -45.00 6.49
CA VAL A 194 5.62 -46.38 6.87
C VAL A 194 4.39 -47.15 7.37
N ASN A 195 4.51 -48.47 7.45
CA ASN A 195 3.54 -49.30 8.16
C ASN A 195 3.97 -49.57 9.61
N LEU A 196 3.13 -50.29 10.37
CA LEU A 196 3.41 -50.63 11.77
C LEU A 196 4.74 -51.39 11.97
N ALA A 197 5.19 -52.14 10.96
CA ALA A 197 6.48 -52.85 10.97
C ALA A 197 7.68 -51.95 10.60
N GLY A 198 7.47 -50.65 10.36
CA GLY A 198 8.51 -49.69 9.98
C GLY A 198 8.96 -49.79 8.53
N VAL A 199 8.20 -50.49 7.68
CA VAL A 199 8.51 -50.62 6.25
C VAL A 199 7.91 -49.43 5.49
N ILE A 200 8.73 -48.77 4.66
CA ILE A 200 8.26 -47.70 3.78
C ILE A 200 7.12 -48.21 2.91
N THR A 201 5.98 -47.54 2.99
CA THR A 201 4.72 -47.94 2.40
C THR A 201 4.17 -46.76 1.64
N ASN A 202 4.48 -46.69 0.34
CA ASN A 202 3.98 -45.61 -0.52
C ASN A 202 2.54 -45.91 -0.98
N PRO A 203 1.65 -44.91 -1.02
CA PRO A 203 0.29 -45.09 -1.50
C PRO A 203 0.28 -45.47 -2.97
N VAL A 204 -0.53 -46.47 -3.33
CA VAL A 204 -0.80 -46.86 -4.74
C VAL A 204 -2.24 -46.57 -5.17
N THR A 205 -3.09 -46.19 -4.21
CA THR A 205 -4.46 -45.71 -4.41
C THR A 205 -4.73 -44.54 -3.46
N THR A 206 -5.79 -43.79 -3.70
CA THR A 206 -6.27 -42.72 -2.79
C THR A 206 -6.73 -43.26 -1.44
N GLY A 207 -6.94 -44.57 -1.28
CA GLY A 207 -7.16 -45.18 0.04
C GLY A 207 -5.89 -45.16 0.91
N GLY A 208 -4.72 -45.22 0.28
CA GLY A 208 -3.43 -45.31 0.99
C GLY A 208 -2.89 -43.98 1.51
N ILE A 209 -3.48 -42.84 1.14
CA ILE A 209 -2.99 -41.53 1.60
C ILE A 209 -3.46 -41.26 3.04
N HIS A 210 -2.72 -40.40 3.75
CA HIS A 210 -3.27 -39.76 4.93
C HIS A 210 -4.09 -38.54 4.53
N GLU A 211 -5.31 -38.42 5.05
CA GLU A 211 -6.28 -37.42 4.59
C GLU A 211 -7.08 -36.83 5.74
N SER A 212 -7.38 -35.53 5.68
CA SER A 212 -8.29 -34.87 6.63
C SER A 212 -7.85 -35.01 8.09
N ILE A 213 -6.56 -34.80 8.37
CA ILE A 213 -6.00 -34.82 9.72
C ILE A 213 -6.17 -33.43 10.35
N SER A 214 -6.76 -33.37 11.55
CA SER A 214 -6.96 -32.13 12.27
C SER A 214 -6.31 -32.15 13.65
N VAL A 215 -5.52 -31.12 13.95
CA VAL A 215 -4.90 -30.91 15.26
C VAL A 215 -5.23 -29.51 15.75
N GLN A 216 -5.99 -29.40 16.84
CA GLN A 216 -6.53 -28.12 17.32
C GLN A 216 -6.47 -28.01 18.85
N GLY A 217 -6.25 -26.81 19.38
CA GLY A 217 -6.26 -26.54 20.82
C GLY A 217 -5.22 -27.32 21.64
N CYS A 218 -4.24 -27.96 21.00
CA CYS A 218 -3.26 -28.79 21.69
C CYS A 218 -2.08 -27.96 22.22
N THR A 219 -1.49 -28.41 23.32
CA THR A 219 -0.23 -27.85 23.85
C THR A 219 0.89 -28.87 23.67
N LEU A 220 1.92 -28.53 22.89
CA LEU A 220 3.07 -29.40 22.59
C LEU A 220 4.33 -28.81 23.22
N ASN A 221 5.07 -29.62 23.99
CA ASN A 221 6.17 -29.12 24.81
C ASN A 221 7.38 -30.05 24.87
N ASN A 222 8.58 -29.45 24.90
CA ASN A 222 9.90 -30.06 25.10
C ASN A 222 10.23 -31.22 24.15
N SER A 223 10.02 -31.02 22.86
CA SER A 223 10.40 -31.97 21.82
C SER A 223 11.39 -31.35 20.82
N PHE A 224 12.06 -32.21 20.04
CA PHE A 224 12.93 -31.78 18.95
C PHE A 224 12.12 -31.19 17.79
N ASN A 225 11.02 -31.86 17.40
CA ASN A 225 10.02 -31.32 16.49
C ASN A 225 8.67 -31.19 17.20
N GLY A 226 7.89 -30.15 16.91
CA GLY A 226 6.52 -30.04 17.41
C GLY A 226 5.61 -31.03 16.68
N MET A 227 5.41 -30.79 15.39
CA MET A 227 4.67 -31.66 14.49
C MET A 227 5.49 -31.99 13.25
N TYR A 228 5.46 -33.26 12.83
CA TYR A 228 6.18 -33.73 11.63
C TYR A 228 5.22 -34.56 10.77
N PHE A 229 4.85 -34.04 9.60
CA PHE A 229 3.96 -34.71 8.66
C PHE A 229 4.69 -34.95 7.35
N GLU A 230 4.78 -36.21 6.93
CA GLU A 230 5.50 -36.64 5.74
C GLU A 230 4.59 -37.48 4.84
N GLY A 231 4.19 -36.86 3.73
CA GLY A 231 3.43 -37.48 2.65
C GLY A 231 4.31 -38.01 1.51
N TYR A 232 3.67 -38.56 0.48
CA TYR A 232 4.34 -39.17 -0.66
C TYR A 232 4.51 -38.21 -1.85
N GLY A 233 5.73 -38.07 -2.35
CA GLY A 233 6.08 -37.21 -3.50
C GLY A 233 5.63 -37.76 -4.87
N ALA A 234 4.32 -37.81 -5.13
CA ALA A 234 3.79 -38.31 -6.40
C ALA A 234 4.19 -37.42 -7.61
N PHE A 235 4.61 -38.03 -8.72
CA PHE A 235 5.01 -37.29 -9.94
C PHE A 235 3.81 -36.88 -10.82
N ALA A 236 2.82 -37.78 -10.95
CA ALA A 236 1.49 -37.61 -11.54
C ALA A 236 0.75 -38.98 -11.49
N PRO A 237 -0.59 -39.03 -11.32
CA PRO A 237 -1.46 -37.92 -10.90
C PRO A 237 -1.13 -37.47 -9.46
N TYR A 238 -1.41 -36.21 -9.14
CA TYR A 238 -1.09 -35.62 -7.82
C TYR A 238 -2.05 -36.09 -6.71
N ASP A 239 -3.03 -36.93 -7.03
CA ASP A 239 -4.06 -37.47 -6.14
C ASP A 239 -3.52 -38.39 -5.04
N LEU A 240 -2.23 -38.76 -5.10
CA LEU A 240 -1.55 -39.58 -4.10
C LEU A 240 -0.73 -38.76 -3.08
N TYR A 241 -0.83 -37.43 -3.13
CA TYR A 241 -0.36 -36.58 -2.04
C TYR A 241 -1.25 -36.77 -0.81
N ASP A 242 -0.63 -36.75 0.37
CA ASP A 242 -1.38 -36.57 1.60
C ASP A 242 -1.94 -35.14 1.63
N HIS A 243 -3.22 -34.98 1.95
CA HIS A 243 -3.90 -33.68 1.80
C HIS A 243 -4.95 -33.38 2.87
N PHE A 244 -5.36 -32.10 2.94
CA PHE A 244 -6.37 -31.56 3.85
C PHE A 244 -5.97 -31.63 5.34
N TYR A 245 -4.72 -31.29 5.65
CA TYR A 245 -4.28 -31.14 7.03
C TYR A 245 -4.70 -29.79 7.58
N ASN A 246 -5.42 -29.80 8.70
CA ASN A 246 -5.87 -28.60 9.41
C ASN A 246 -5.18 -28.47 10.77
N ILE A 247 -4.15 -27.63 10.83
CA ILE A 247 -3.27 -27.45 11.97
C ILE A 247 -3.58 -26.09 12.61
N GLY A 248 -4.39 -26.12 13.68
CA GLY A 248 -4.72 -24.96 14.51
C GLY A 248 -6.02 -24.23 14.16
N GLY A 249 -6.72 -24.59 13.09
CA GLY A 249 -8.17 -24.38 12.88
C GLY A 249 -8.85 -23.19 13.59
N ILE A 250 -9.97 -23.44 14.30
CA ILE A 250 -10.69 -22.42 15.08
C ILE A 250 -9.98 -22.14 16.40
N THR A 251 -9.44 -23.21 17.00
CA THR A 251 -8.70 -23.16 18.27
C THR A 251 -7.24 -23.48 17.99
N GLY A 252 -6.39 -22.47 18.15
CA GLY A 252 -4.95 -22.55 17.92
C GLY A 252 -4.22 -23.58 18.77
N ASN A 253 -3.16 -24.19 18.24
CA ASN A 253 -2.23 -24.98 19.04
C ASN A 253 -1.14 -24.08 19.66
N THR A 254 -0.60 -24.49 20.80
CA THR A 254 0.52 -23.85 21.47
C THR A 254 1.73 -24.78 21.45
N LEU A 255 2.78 -24.39 20.75
CA LEU A 255 4.04 -25.12 20.63
C LEU A 255 5.11 -24.33 21.38
N ILE A 256 5.63 -24.90 22.46
CA ILE A 256 6.63 -24.24 23.33
C ILE A 256 7.85 -25.13 23.54
N ASN A 257 9.01 -24.50 23.72
CA ASN A 257 10.29 -25.18 23.93
C ASN A 257 10.63 -26.23 22.86
N ILE A 258 10.22 -25.96 21.61
CA ILE A 258 10.48 -26.85 20.48
C ILE A 258 11.89 -26.62 19.94
N GLY A 259 12.56 -27.68 19.51
CA GLY A 259 13.87 -27.59 18.85
C GLY A 259 15.05 -27.62 19.82
N ALA A 260 14.85 -27.95 21.08
CA ALA A 260 15.95 -28.11 22.01
C ALA A 260 16.50 -29.55 21.97
N GLY A 261 17.79 -29.69 22.29
CA GLY A 261 18.52 -30.95 22.28
C GLY A 261 19.61 -30.94 23.36
N LEU A 262 20.31 -32.06 23.57
CA LEU A 262 21.42 -32.13 24.53
C LEU A 262 22.44 -31.01 24.28
N THR A 263 22.70 -30.22 25.32
CA THR A 263 23.73 -29.16 25.32
C THR A 263 25.06 -29.73 24.84
N GLY A 264 25.64 -29.17 23.78
CA GLY A 264 26.95 -29.57 23.25
C GLY A 264 26.96 -30.69 22.20
N THR A 265 25.80 -31.22 21.81
CA THR A 265 25.70 -32.15 20.66
C THR A 265 25.33 -31.40 19.38
N ASN A 266 26.22 -31.44 18.39
CA ASN A 266 25.90 -30.95 17.04
C ASN A 266 24.97 -31.97 16.38
N SER A 267 23.66 -31.69 16.31
CA SER A 267 22.78 -32.43 15.41
C SER A 267 23.01 -31.94 13.97
N PRO A 268 23.01 -32.80 12.94
CA PRO A 268 22.98 -32.37 11.55
C PRO A 268 21.57 -32.00 11.07
N ASN A 269 20.53 -32.33 11.83
CA ASN A 269 19.14 -32.24 11.38
C ASN A 269 18.52 -30.86 11.67
N ALA A 270 17.63 -30.41 10.79
CA ALA A 270 16.84 -29.21 10.99
C ALA A 270 15.78 -29.42 12.10
N LYS A 271 15.45 -28.34 12.80
CA LYS A 271 14.47 -28.31 13.90
C LYS A 271 13.20 -27.60 13.42
N HIS A 272 12.04 -28.18 13.71
CA HIS A 272 10.78 -27.69 13.17
C HIS A 272 9.72 -27.51 14.27
N GLY A 273 9.06 -26.35 14.29
CA GLY A 273 7.79 -26.20 14.98
C GLY A 273 6.74 -27.10 14.33
N ILE A 274 6.38 -26.78 13.08
CA ILE A 274 5.48 -27.57 12.25
C ILE A 274 6.19 -27.87 10.94
N TYR A 275 6.33 -29.15 10.60
CA TYR A 275 6.89 -29.60 9.33
C TYR A 275 5.86 -30.38 8.52
N CYS A 276 5.74 -30.05 7.24
CA CYS A 276 4.88 -30.74 6.28
C CYS A 276 5.69 -30.99 5.00
N LEU A 277 5.84 -32.25 4.61
CA LEU A 277 6.68 -32.66 3.48
C LEU A 277 5.84 -33.42 2.45
N ASN A 278 5.87 -33.01 1.17
CA ASN A 278 5.11 -33.66 0.09
C ASN A 278 3.63 -33.78 0.40
N MET A 279 3.01 -32.62 0.67
CA MET A 279 1.59 -32.52 1.03
C MET A 279 0.88 -31.49 0.17
N ASP A 280 -0.43 -31.64 0.06
CA ASP A 280 -1.31 -30.67 -0.59
C ASP A 280 -2.40 -30.15 0.36
N SER A 281 -2.95 -28.98 0.06
CA SER A 281 -4.09 -28.40 0.75
C SER A 281 -3.88 -28.31 2.27
N VAL A 282 -2.68 -27.90 2.69
CA VAL A 282 -2.29 -27.76 4.09
C VAL A 282 -2.76 -26.40 4.62
N ILE A 283 -3.41 -26.41 5.78
CA ILE A 283 -3.86 -25.22 6.51
C ILE A 283 -3.13 -25.16 7.85
N VAL A 284 -2.39 -24.08 8.10
CA VAL A 284 -1.73 -23.78 9.37
C VAL A 284 -2.26 -22.46 9.90
N SER A 285 -3.14 -22.52 10.89
CA SER A 285 -3.94 -21.38 11.33
C SER A 285 -3.88 -21.17 12.85
N ASN A 286 -3.80 -19.92 13.30
CA ASN A 286 -3.99 -19.55 14.71
C ASN A 286 -3.02 -20.19 15.72
N ASN A 287 -1.86 -20.70 15.30
CA ASN A 287 -0.92 -21.36 16.22
C ASN A 287 0.02 -20.35 16.90
N THR A 288 0.37 -20.59 18.15
CA THR A 288 1.50 -19.93 18.83
C THR A 288 2.69 -20.87 18.80
N ILE A 289 3.80 -20.45 18.17
CA ILE A 289 4.97 -21.30 17.90
C ILE A 289 6.23 -20.64 18.45
N ARG A 290 6.89 -21.31 19.39
CA ARG A 290 8.14 -20.87 20.01
C ARG A 290 9.21 -21.94 19.81
N VAL A 291 10.08 -21.70 18.83
CA VAL A 291 11.22 -22.58 18.51
C VAL A 291 12.49 -22.00 19.12
N ASN A 292 13.24 -22.82 19.84
CA ASN A 292 14.50 -22.44 20.47
C ASN A 292 15.55 -23.54 20.29
N SER A 293 16.54 -23.26 19.43
CA SER A 293 17.61 -24.23 19.16
C SER A 293 18.85 -24.11 20.06
N GLY A 294 18.88 -23.11 20.96
CA GLY A 294 20.06 -22.81 21.78
C GLY A 294 21.30 -22.45 20.95
N SER A 295 22.49 -22.74 21.47
CA SER A 295 23.80 -22.42 20.88
C SER A 295 24.28 -23.39 19.77
N ASN A 296 23.42 -24.26 19.26
CA ASN A 296 23.81 -25.35 18.35
C ASN A 296 23.73 -24.94 16.87
N ASN A 297 24.60 -25.51 16.01
CA ASN A 297 24.77 -25.19 14.58
C ASN A 297 23.65 -25.69 13.62
N THR A 298 22.40 -25.82 14.08
CA THR A 298 21.30 -26.46 13.30
C THR A 298 20.31 -25.46 12.71
N VAL A 299 19.76 -25.80 11.54
CA VAL A 299 18.67 -25.05 10.88
C VAL A 299 17.43 -25.03 11.79
N THR A 300 16.71 -23.92 11.81
CA THR A 300 15.45 -23.74 12.54
C THR A 300 14.35 -23.22 11.64
N TYR A 301 13.14 -23.77 11.82
CA TYR A 301 11.93 -23.27 11.20
C TYR A 301 10.76 -23.27 12.18
N GLY A 302 9.98 -22.19 12.18
CA GLY A 302 8.69 -22.16 12.86
C GLY A 302 7.67 -23.05 12.14
N ILE A 303 7.35 -22.67 10.90
CA ILE A 303 6.51 -23.43 9.97
C ILE A 303 7.34 -23.74 8.74
N HIS A 304 7.43 -25.02 8.37
CA HIS A 304 8.19 -25.50 7.24
C HIS A 304 7.32 -26.40 6.37
N LEU A 305 6.80 -25.85 5.28
CA LEU A 305 6.10 -26.64 4.26
C LEU A 305 7.09 -26.90 3.13
N SER A 306 7.56 -28.12 2.96
CA SER A 306 8.62 -28.48 2.03
C SER A 306 8.13 -29.40 0.92
N THR A 307 8.61 -29.12 -0.29
CA THR A 307 8.47 -29.91 -1.52
C THR A 307 7.07 -30.47 -1.75
N GLY A 308 6.29 -29.84 -2.61
CA GLY A 308 5.03 -30.37 -3.15
C GLY A 308 4.79 -29.76 -4.52
N ARG A 309 4.44 -30.55 -5.54
CA ARG A 309 4.18 -30.06 -6.91
C ARG A 309 2.70 -29.81 -7.09
N ASN A 310 2.36 -28.70 -7.74
CA ASN A 310 0.98 -28.25 -7.88
C ASN A 310 0.18 -28.19 -6.55
N SER A 311 0.89 -27.99 -5.43
CA SER A 311 0.29 -28.02 -4.09
C SER A 311 -0.13 -26.63 -3.61
N SER A 312 -1.25 -26.56 -2.89
CA SER A 312 -1.78 -25.34 -2.29
C SER A 312 -1.60 -25.30 -0.77
N ALA A 313 -1.51 -24.10 -0.19
CA ALA A 313 -1.35 -23.92 1.25
C ALA A 313 -1.98 -22.62 1.77
N ILE A 314 -2.47 -22.66 3.00
CA ILE A 314 -2.92 -21.49 3.76
C ILE A 314 -2.15 -21.44 5.07
N ILE A 315 -1.42 -20.35 5.31
CA ILE A 315 -0.69 -20.09 6.55
C ILE A 315 -1.21 -18.77 7.10
N ASN A 316 -2.03 -18.79 8.14
CA ASN A 316 -2.64 -17.56 8.63
C ASN A 316 -2.76 -17.41 10.15
N ASN A 317 -2.74 -16.16 10.61
CA ASN A 317 -2.96 -15.80 12.02
C ASN A 317 -2.04 -16.52 13.01
N ASN A 318 -0.84 -16.98 12.59
CA ASN A 318 0.11 -17.62 13.50
C ASN A 318 0.97 -16.57 14.21
N ASP A 319 1.32 -16.83 15.47
CA ASP A 319 2.25 -16.04 16.28
C ASP A 319 3.56 -16.81 16.45
N ILE A 320 4.66 -16.32 15.86
CA ILE A 320 5.90 -17.08 15.71
C ILE A 320 7.09 -16.28 16.26
N SER A 321 7.88 -16.92 17.12
CA SER A 321 9.23 -16.48 17.45
C SER A 321 10.20 -17.65 17.33
N ASP A 322 11.38 -17.40 16.76
CA ASP A 322 12.40 -18.41 16.53
C ASP A 322 13.80 -17.89 16.91
N THR A 323 14.53 -18.65 17.72
CA THR A 323 15.88 -18.27 18.15
C THR A 323 16.89 -19.36 17.82
N CYS A 324 18.00 -18.96 17.18
CA CYS A 324 19.09 -19.86 16.82
C CYS A 324 20.49 -19.25 17.02
N GLY A 325 21.41 -20.03 17.57
CA GLY A 325 22.82 -19.65 17.79
C GLY A 325 23.81 -20.13 16.71
N GLY A 326 23.36 -20.89 15.71
CA GLY A 326 24.21 -21.59 14.75
C GLY A 326 24.76 -20.74 13.60
N THR A 327 25.97 -21.05 13.10
CA THR A 327 26.78 -20.17 12.24
C THR A 327 26.63 -20.31 10.72
N LEU A 328 26.03 -21.39 10.15
CA LEU A 328 26.28 -21.77 8.73
C LEU A 328 25.05 -22.15 7.90
N GLN A 329 23.82 -21.96 8.38
CA GLN A 329 22.63 -22.52 7.72
C GLN A 329 21.48 -21.51 7.55
N PRO A 330 20.67 -21.62 6.48
CA PRO A 330 19.54 -20.72 6.23
C PRO A 330 18.43 -20.91 7.26
N HIS A 331 17.68 -19.85 7.59
CA HIS A 331 16.64 -19.88 8.61
C HIS A 331 15.37 -19.17 8.12
N SER A 332 14.19 -19.67 8.53
CA SER A 332 12.93 -18.98 8.29
C SER A 332 11.88 -19.22 9.35
N ALA A 333 11.18 -18.17 9.79
CA ALA A 333 10.02 -18.36 10.66
C ALA A 333 8.88 -19.08 9.93
N ILE A 334 8.64 -18.69 8.67
CA ILE A 334 7.75 -19.39 7.73
C ILE A 334 8.53 -19.70 6.46
N TYR A 335 8.66 -20.97 6.13
CA TYR A 335 9.17 -21.44 4.85
C TYR A 335 8.07 -22.20 4.11
N CYS A 336 7.79 -21.78 2.88
CA CYS A 336 6.89 -22.46 1.96
C CYS A 336 7.62 -22.81 0.65
N GLY A 337 7.89 -24.10 0.47
CA GLY A 337 8.39 -24.74 -0.75
C GLY A 337 7.34 -25.63 -1.45
N LEU A 338 6.06 -25.43 -1.15
CA LEU A 338 4.95 -26.08 -1.85
C LEU A 338 4.64 -25.36 -3.18
N GLY A 339 4.00 -26.06 -4.11
CA GLY A 339 3.43 -25.47 -5.31
C GLY A 339 4.33 -25.39 -6.55
N GLY A 340 5.52 -25.97 -6.52
CA GLY A 340 6.45 -25.88 -7.66
C GLY A 340 5.87 -26.44 -8.96
N ASN A 341 6.09 -25.72 -10.08
CA ASN A 341 5.62 -26.04 -11.44
C ASN A 341 4.09 -26.19 -11.57
N GLY A 342 3.33 -25.61 -10.64
CA GLY A 342 1.88 -25.66 -10.73
C GLY A 342 1.31 -24.68 -11.75
N VAL A 343 0.07 -24.95 -12.17
CA VAL A 343 -0.65 -24.15 -13.18
C VAL A 343 -1.94 -23.51 -12.63
N ASP A 344 -2.36 -23.91 -11.43
CA ASP A 344 -3.60 -23.44 -10.79
C ASP A 344 -3.50 -23.36 -9.25
N ASN A 345 -2.36 -23.71 -8.67
CA ASN A 345 -2.20 -23.82 -7.22
C ASN A 345 -2.01 -22.46 -6.52
N ILE A 346 -2.45 -22.38 -5.27
CA ILE A 346 -2.50 -21.12 -4.51
C ILE A 346 -1.79 -21.26 -3.16
N VAL A 347 -0.89 -20.33 -2.87
CA VAL A 347 -0.25 -20.19 -1.56
C VAL A 347 -0.65 -18.86 -0.93
N ASN A 348 -1.35 -18.92 0.20
CA ASN A 348 -1.77 -17.76 0.98
C ASN A 348 -1.01 -17.71 2.31
N ILE A 349 -0.28 -16.63 2.56
CA ILE A 349 0.42 -16.36 3.84
C ILE A 349 -0.13 -15.05 4.38
N THR A 350 -1.05 -15.11 5.33
CA THR A 350 -1.86 -13.94 5.71
C THR A 350 -1.93 -13.69 7.22
N ASN A 351 -1.84 -12.43 7.64
CA ASN A 351 -2.05 -12.02 9.04
C ASN A 351 -1.18 -12.74 10.09
N ASN A 352 -0.02 -13.27 9.71
CA ASN A 352 0.91 -13.87 10.67
C ASN A 352 1.71 -12.78 11.39
N THR A 353 2.03 -13.02 12.65
CA THR A 353 2.93 -12.17 13.44
C THR A 353 4.25 -12.91 13.68
N ILE A 354 5.36 -12.34 13.24
CA ILE A 354 6.71 -12.86 13.41
C ILE A 354 7.51 -11.84 14.20
N HIS A 355 7.99 -12.23 15.38
CA HIS A 355 8.64 -11.31 16.27
C HIS A 355 9.70 -11.94 17.16
N ASP A 356 10.59 -11.09 17.68
CA ASP A 356 11.66 -11.46 18.62
C ASP A 356 12.56 -12.61 18.15
N CYS A 357 12.61 -12.86 16.84
CA CYS A 357 13.48 -13.87 16.28
C CYS A 357 14.94 -13.41 16.36
N ARG A 358 15.83 -14.29 16.80
CA ARG A 358 17.23 -13.96 17.10
C ARG A 358 18.19 -14.96 16.49
N TYR A 359 19.19 -14.44 15.75
CA TYR A 359 20.20 -15.25 15.07
C TYR A 359 21.62 -14.75 15.31
N ASP A 360 22.36 -15.39 16.22
CA ASP A 360 23.59 -14.82 16.80
C ASP A 360 24.83 -14.82 15.89
N ALA A 361 24.98 -15.82 15.02
CA ALA A 361 26.09 -15.91 14.08
C ALA A 361 25.58 -16.41 12.72
N MET A 362 26.01 -15.81 11.61
CA MET A 362 25.46 -16.10 10.27
C MET A 362 26.51 -15.91 9.18
N THR A 363 27.28 -16.94 8.90
CA THR A 363 28.26 -16.99 7.81
C THR A 363 27.57 -17.56 6.56
N SER A 364 27.49 -16.79 5.48
CA SER A 364 27.01 -17.19 4.14
C SER A 364 25.55 -17.70 3.99
N ALA A 365 24.72 -17.66 5.04
CA ALA A 365 23.33 -18.15 5.00
C ALA A 365 22.28 -17.08 4.66
N THR A 366 21.12 -17.47 4.10
CA THR A 366 19.95 -16.59 3.92
C THR A 366 18.97 -16.76 5.08
N ASN A 367 18.61 -15.66 5.72
CA ASN A 367 17.55 -15.59 6.71
C ASN A 367 16.37 -14.83 6.14
N ALA A 368 15.21 -15.44 6.15
CA ALA A 368 13.97 -14.83 5.69
C ALA A 368 12.85 -15.11 6.68
N TYR A 369 12.19 -14.08 7.20
CA TYR A 369 11.09 -14.32 8.15
C TYR A 369 9.91 -15.01 7.44
N ILE A 370 9.55 -14.54 6.25
CA ILE A 370 8.66 -15.25 5.34
C ILE A 370 9.44 -15.59 4.08
N GLN A 371 9.52 -16.89 3.76
CA GLN A 371 10.15 -17.40 2.54
C GLN A 371 9.16 -18.18 1.69
N VAL A 372 9.08 -17.82 0.41
CA VAL A 372 8.49 -18.67 -0.64
C VAL A 372 9.61 -19.07 -1.60
N ALA A 373 9.96 -20.37 -1.59
CA ALA A 373 11.16 -20.89 -2.23
C ALA A 373 10.92 -21.55 -3.60
N THR A 374 9.66 -21.71 -3.99
CA THR A 374 9.21 -22.35 -5.23
C THR A 374 8.39 -21.38 -6.08
N ASN A 375 7.91 -21.85 -7.23
CA ASN A 375 7.01 -21.11 -8.13
C ASN A 375 5.56 -21.64 -8.07
N PRO A 376 4.77 -21.34 -7.02
CA PRO A 376 3.32 -21.49 -7.08
C PRO A 376 2.72 -20.66 -8.22
N TYR A 377 1.56 -21.05 -8.72
CA TYR A 377 0.87 -20.25 -9.74
C TYR A 377 0.33 -18.92 -9.16
N THR A 378 -0.23 -18.95 -7.95
CA THR A 378 -0.66 -17.76 -7.22
C THR A 378 -0.01 -17.70 -5.84
N VAL A 379 0.55 -16.54 -5.47
CA VAL A 379 1.10 -16.28 -4.13
C VAL A 379 0.52 -14.99 -3.57
N ASN A 380 -0.10 -15.06 -2.40
CA ASN A 380 -0.60 -13.90 -1.67
C ASN A 380 0.08 -13.82 -0.31
N ILE A 381 0.89 -12.80 -0.08
CA ILE A 381 1.52 -12.51 1.21
C ILE A 381 0.92 -11.21 1.73
N THR A 382 -0.10 -11.29 2.59
CA THR A 382 -0.89 -10.10 2.95
C THR A 382 -1.14 -9.92 4.45
N GLY A 383 -1.09 -8.68 4.94
CA GLY A 383 -1.44 -8.37 6.33
C GLY A 383 -0.47 -8.90 7.40
N ASN A 384 0.70 -9.43 7.02
CA ASN A 384 1.64 -10.00 7.98
C ASN A 384 2.40 -8.89 8.73
N THR A 385 2.73 -9.13 9.99
CA THR A 385 3.55 -8.24 10.83
C THR A 385 4.87 -8.91 11.17
N ILE A 386 5.98 -8.33 10.74
CA ILE A 386 7.34 -8.80 10.99
C ILE A 386 8.07 -7.71 11.78
N ARG A 387 8.40 -7.96 13.06
CA ARG A 387 8.94 -6.91 13.93
C ARG A 387 9.98 -7.38 14.93
N ASP A 388 10.86 -6.45 15.32
CA ASP A 388 11.75 -6.63 16.47
C ASP A 388 12.70 -7.83 16.35
N ASN A 389 13.09 -8.15 15.11
CA ASN A 389 13.92 -9.31 14.82
C ASN A 389 15.40 -8.92 14.60
N TYR A 390 16.29 -9.84 14.94
CA TYR A 390 17.69 -9.53 15.20
C TYR A 390 18.68 -10.53 14.60
N VAL A 391 19.76 -10.03 14.01
CA VAL A 391 20.90 -10.81 13.50
C VAL A 391 22.23 -10.27 14.02
N GLY A 392 23.12 -11.18 14.43
CA GLY A 392 24.43 -10.90 15.03
C GLY A 392 24.34 -10.70 16.54
N ASN A 393 25.42 -10.91 17.29
CA ASN A 393 25.45 -10.70 18.74
C ASN A 393 26.48 -9.64 19.17
N GLY A 394 26.92 -8.80 18.22
CA GLY A 394 27.96 -7.80 18.46
C GLY A 394 29.40 -8.31 18.39
N SER A 395 29.68 -9.63 18.47
CA SER A 395 31.04 -10.18 18.33
C SER A 395 31.26 -11.05 17.09
N SER A 396 30.22 -11.31 16.29
CA SER A 396 30.24 -12.27 15.17
C SER A 396 30.49 -11.62 13.78
N THR A 397 31.24 -12.33 12.92
CA THR A 397 31.43 -12.04 11.48
C THR A 397 30.27 -12.61 10.68
N ALA A 398 29.08 -12.04 10.81
CA ALA A 398 27.94 -12.55 10.04
C ALA A 398 27.92 -11.94 8.62
N THR A 399 28.11 -12.76 7.60
CA THR A 399 28.08 -12.42 6.16
C THR A 399 26.76 -12.78 5.47
N GLY A 400 25.84 -13.46 6.15
CA GLY A 400 24.54 -13.88 5.60
C GLY A 400 23.57 -12.75 5.24
N HIS A 401 22.48 -13.09 4.55
CA HIS A 401 21.41 -12.17 4.17
C HIS A 401 20.25 -12.19 5.16
N MET A 402 19.53 -11.09 5.29
CA MET A 402 18.37 -10.92 6.16
C MET A 402 17.23 -10.30 5.35
N TYR A 403 16.08 -10.95 5.32
CA TYR A 403 14.92 -10.53 4.55
C TYR A 403 13.67 -10.56 5.41
N GLY A 404 12.86 -9.48 5.37
CA GLY A 404 11.49 -9.50 5.86
C GLY A 404 10.69 -10.57 5.13
N ILE A 405 10.48 -10.33 3.84
CA ILE A 405 9.86 -11.25 2.91
C ILE A 405 10.87 -11.59 1.81
N TYR A 406 11.10 -12.88 1.58
CA TYR A 406 11.98 -13.39 0.55
C TYR A 406 11.22 -14.32 -0.39
N ARG A 407 11.02 -13.87 -1.62
CA ARG A 407 10.51 -14.71 -2.70
C ARG A 407 11.61 -14.85 -3.74
N SER A 408 12.17 -16.05 -3.86
CA SER A 408 13.18 -16.35 -4.88
C SER A 408 12.85 -17.68 -5.50
N ALA A 409 12.47 -17.66 -6.76
CA ALA A 409 12.10 -18.87 -7.47
C ALA A 409 12.59 -18.82 -8.92
N GLY A 410 12.66 -19.98 -9.60
CA GLY A 410 13.10 -20.07 -11.00
C GLY A 410 12.10 -19.45 -11.99
N SER A 411 12.13 -19.86 -13.25
CA SER A 411 11.08 -19.51 -14.23
C SER A 411 9.70 -20.01 -13.76
N SER A 412 8.69 -19.15 -13.74
CA SER A 412 7.31 -19.54 -13.41
C SER A 412 6.51 -19.86 -14.68
N ALA A 413 5.31 -20.43 -14.53
CA ALA A 413 4.39 -20.64 -15.63
C ALA A 413 3.82 -19.31 -16.15
N PHE A 414 3.46 -19.26 -17.44
CA PHE A 414 2.79 -18.10 -18.01
C PHE A 414 1.50 -17.77 -17.25
N GLY A 415 1.32 -16.51 -16.87
CA GLY A 415 0.16 -16.03 -16.12
C GLY A 415 0.25 -16.14 -14.58
N ALA A 416 1.38 -16.61 -14.02
CA ALA A 416 1.55 -16.63 -12.57
C ALA A 416 1.47 -15.21 -11.95
N SER A 417 0.80 -15.10 -10.81
CA SER A 417 0.50 -13.82 -10.15
C SER A 417 0.92 -13.82 -8.69
N TYR A 418 1.71 -12.82 -8.31
CA TYR A 418 2.21 -12.65 -6.94
C TYR A 418 1.80 -11.29 -6.38
N THR A 419 1.23 -11.30 -5.17
CA THR A 419 0.80 -10.10 -4.46
C THR A 419 1.43 -10.08 -3.07
N ILE A 420 2.18 -9.01 -2.77
CA ILE A 420 2.73 -8.71 -1.46
C ILE A 420 2.13 -7.39 -0.99
N SER A 421 1.10 -7.45 -0.14
CA SER A 421 0.40 -6.22 0.24
C SER A 421 -0.02 -6.11 1.69
N ASN A 422 -0.15 -4.87 2.19
CA ASN A 422 -0.59 -4.60 3.55
C ASN A 422 0.28 -5.23 4.65
N ASN A 423 1.55 -5.54 4.37
CA ASN A 423 2.47 -6.09 5.37
C ASN A 423 3.16 -4.96 6.14
N THR A 424 3.42 -5.18 7.43
CA THR A 424 4.22 -4.29 8.27
C THR A 424 5.55 -4.96 8.61
N ILE A 425 6.67 -4.40 8.16
CA ILE A 425 8.03 -4.88 8.41
C ILE A 425 8.78 -3.78 9.16
N LYS A 426 9.11 -4.01 10.43
CA LYS A 426 9.73 -2.99 11.26
C LYS A 426 10.85 -3.48 12.17
N ASN A 427 11.75 -2.60 12.57
CA ASN A 427 12.78 -2.87 13.58
C ASN A 427 13.68 -4.07 13.24
N LEU A 428 14.04 -4.24 11.97
CA LEU A 428 15.00 -5.27 11.56
C LEU A 428 16.41 -4.77 11.87
N ARG A 429 17.12 -5.48 12.76
CA ARG A 429 18.42 -5.03 13.28
C ARG A 429 19.52 -6.03 12.99
N ARG A 430 20.60 -5.55 12.37
CA ARG A 430 21.87 -6.29 12.22
C ARG A 430 22.98 -5.59 13.00
N ILE A 431 23.48 -6.21 14.06
CA ILE A 431 24.53 -5.64 14.92
C ILE A 431 25.77 -6.54 14.94
N GLN A 432 26.88 -6.00 14.47
CA GLN A 432 28.16 -6.69 14.29
C GLN A 432 29.32 -5.72 14.57
N SER A 433 30.43 -6.24 15.10
CA SER A 433 31.69 -5.49 15.29
C SER A 433 32.72 -5.74 14.20
N THR A 434 32.53 -6.76 13.36
CA THR A 434 33.46 -7.15 12.29
C THR A 434 32.80 -7.04 10.90
N PRO A 435 33.58 -6.74 9.85
CA PRO A 435 33.08 -6.62 8.48
C PRO A 435 32.31 -7.85 7.97
N GLY A 436 31.16 -7.63 7.31
CA GLY A 436 30.38 -8.70 6.69
C GLY A 436 29.52 -8.23 5.50
N ALA A 437 29.68 -8.88 4.34
CA ALA A 437 29.10 -8.47 3.04
C ALA A 437 27.63 -8.90 2.80
N GLY A 438 26.82 -8.97 3.86
CA GLY A 438 25.44 -9.44 3.76
C GLY A 438 24.46 -8.44 3.16
N ARG A 439 23.17 -8.76 3.17
CA ARG A 439 22.06 -7.87 2.75
C ARG A 439 21.03 -7.76 3.86
N ILE A 440 20.30 -6.65 3.95
CA ILE A 440 19.13 -6.49 4.82
C ILE A 440 18.01 -5.81 4.04
N PHE A 441 17.06 -6.60 3.53
CA PHE A 441 15.94 -6.05 2.75
C PHE A 441 14.61 -6.27 3.45
N GLY A 442 13.70 -5.29 3.34
CA GLY A 442 12.32 -5.46 3.79
C GLY A 442 11.63 -6.52 2.94
N VAL A 443 11.47 -6.22 1.64
CA VAL A 443 10.92 -7.16 0.66
C VAL A 443 11.94 -7.43 -0.43
N TYR A 444 12.20 -8.70 -0.70
CA TYR A 444 12.98 -9.16 -1.85
C TYR A 444 12.14 -10.09 -2.72
N THR A 445 12.00 -9.74 -3.99
CA THR A 445 11.38 -10.61 -4.99
C THR A 445 12.36 -10.86 -6.13
N ALA A 446 12.49 -12.13 -6.53
CA ALA A 446 13.28 -12.54 -7.68
C ALA A 446 12.70 -13.79 -8.36
N GLY A 447 12.85 -13.88 -9.67
CA GLY A 447 12.42 -15.05 -10.44
C GLY A 447 11.55 -14.72 -11.64
N GLY A 448 10.80 -15.69 -12.16
CA GLY A 448 10.03 -15.51 -13.38
C GLY A 448 8.58 -15.06 -13.18
N ALA A 449 8.25 -14.18 -12.22
CA ALA A 449 6.87 -13.74 -11.99
C ALA A 449 6.29 -13.02 -13.22
N TYR A 450 5.13 -13.45 -13.73
CA TYR A 450 4.50 -12.73 -14.84
C TYR A 450 3.83 -11.45 -14.34
N ASN A 451 3.03 -11.54 -13.28
CA ASN A 451 2.47 -10.38 -12.59
C ASN A 451 3.02 -10.32 -11.16
N ASN A 452 3.58 -9.18 -10.77
CA ASN A 452 4.09 -8.95 -9.42
C ASN A 452 3.60 -7.59 -8.89
N GLU A 453 2.74 -7.63 -7.88
CA GLU A 453 2.21 -6.45 -7.20
C GLU A 453 2.80 -6.36 -5.78
N ILE A 454 3.44 -5.22 -5.48
CA ILE A 454 3.96 -4.91 -4.14
C ILE A 454 3.31 -3.61 -3.70
N SER A 455 2.28 -3.68 -2.84
CA SER A 455 1.45 -2.53 -2.53
C SER A 455 1.07 -2.35 -1.06
N HIS A 456 0.86 -1.12 -0.60
CA HIS A 456 0.35 -0.87 0.76
C HIS A 456 1.22 -1.41 1.91
N ASN A 457 2.51 -1.71 1.67
CA ASN A 457 3.40 -2.21 2.72
C ASN A 457 4.02 -1.05 3.51
N THR A 458 4.19 -1.24 4.81
CA THR A 458 4.97 -0.34 5.67
C THR A 458 6.30 -1.02 6.01
N ILE A 459 7.41 -0.46 5.53
CA ILE A 459 8.77 -0.97 5.76
C ILE A 459 9.59 0.10 6.46
N ASP A 460 9.89 -0.12 7.74
CA ASP A 460 10.41 0.94 8.59
C ASP A 460 11.53 0.47 9.54
N SER A 461 12.44 1.37 9.90
CA SER A 461 13.41 1.15 10.98
C SER A 461 14.30 -0.08 10.74
N ILE A 462 14.88 -0.17 9.54
CA ILE A 462 15.92 -1.16 9.22
C ILE A 462 17.27 -0.57 9.59
N TYR A 463 17.99 -1.26 10.47
CA TYR A 463 19.20 -0.74 11.10
C TYR A 463 20.39 -1.68 10.92
N SER A 464 21.54 -1.12 10.52
CA SER A 464 22.79 -1.86 10.43
C SER A 464 24.01 -1.13 11.00
N THR A 465 24.83 -1.88 11.75
CA THR A 465 26.20 -1.48 12.13
C THR A 465 27.30 -2.16 11.29
N SER A 466 26.93 -3.03 10.34
CA SER A 466 27.89 -3.84 9.58
C SER A 466 28.64 -3.01 8.53
N SER A 467 29.86 -3.41 8.20
CA SER A 467 30.76 -2.55 7.43
C SER A 467 30.62 -2.62 5.90
N THR A 468 29.93 -3.60 5.32
CA THR A 468 29.88 -3.78 3.84
C THR A 468 28.51 -4.20 3.27
N ASN A 469 27.44 -4.21 4.07
CA ASN A 469 26.14 -4.74 3.66
C ASN A 469 25.25 -3.75 2.88
N ASP A 470 24.40 -4.25 1.99
CA ASP A 470 23.37 -3.42 1.36
C ASP A 470 22.08 -3.40 2.19
N ILE A 471 21.34 -2.29 2.14
CA ILE A 471 20.01 -2.13 2.75
C ILE A 471 19.02 -1.74 1.65
N ALA A 472 17.82 -2.32 1.67
CA ALA A 472 16.73 -1.94 0.78
C ALA A 472 15.38 -2.03 1.47
N GLY A 473 14.48 -1.10 1.16
CA GLY A 473 13.06 -1.26 1.50
C GLY A 473 12.46 -2.38 0.66
N ILE A 474 12.37 -2.14 -0.64
CA ILE A 474 11.93 -3.09 -1.66
C ILE A 474 13.06 -3.34 -2.66
N PHE A 475 13.30 -4.61 -2.99
CA PHE A 475 14.29 -5.01 -3.98
C PHE A 475 13.69 -6.06 -4.93
N CYS A 476 13.47 -5.67 -6.17
CA CYS A 476 12.72 -6.44 -7.17
C CYS A 476 13.63 -6.85 -8.35
N GLN A 477 13.70 -8.16 -8.63
CA GLN A 477 14.55 -8.83 -9.63
C GLN A 477 13.80 -9.94 -10.42
N GLU A 478 12.65 -9.61 -11.01
CA GLU A 478 11.93 -10.47 -11.92
C GLU A 478 12.56 -10.56 -13.33
N THR A 479 12.42 -11.73 -13.94
CA THR A 479 12.98 -12.09 -15.25
C THR A 479 11.92 -12.38 -16.32
N ALA A 480 10.64 -12.49 -15.96
CA ALA A 480 9.58 -12.76 -16.91
C ALA A 480 9.01 -11.47 -17.53
N PRO A 481 8.60 -11.51 -18.81
CA PRO A 481 8.10 -10.36 -19.56
C PRO A 481 6.62 -10.09 -19.24
N GLY A 482 6.33 -9.64 -18.02
CA GLY A 482 4.96 -9.26 -17.64
C GLY A 482 4.90 -7.92 -16.91
N MET A 483 3.90 -7.74 -16.04
CA MET A 483 3.64 -6.47 -15.36
C MET A 483 4.17 -6.47 -13.93
N ILE A 484 4.86 -5.40 -13.56
CA ILE A 484 5.28 -5.15 -12.18
C ILE A 484 4.69 -3.84 -11.71
N SER A 485 4.04 -3.88 -10.55
CA SER A 485 3.46 -2.71 -9.92
C SER A 485 3.97 -2.56 -8.49
N ILE A 486 4.57 -1.42 -8.17
CA ILE A 486 5.07 -1.08 -6.84
C ILE A 486 4.40 0.23 -6.43
N HIS A 487 3.43 0.19 -5.53
CA HIS A 487 2.64 1.39 -5.23
C HIS A 487 2.07 1.48 -3.83
N ASP A 488 1.76 2.69 -3.39
CA ASP A 488 1.16 2.96 -2.07
C ASP A 488 1.98 2.38 -0.90
N ASN A 489 3.30 2.16 -1.06
CA ASN A 489 4.17 1.68 0.01
C ASN A 489 4.77 2.86 0.79
N LYS A 490 4.92 2.68 2.11
CA LYS A 490 5.62 3.61 3.00
C LYS A 490 6.93 2.99 3.46
N ILE A 491 8.05 3.55 3.02
CA ILE A 491 9.41 3.00 3.21
C ILE A 491 10.28 4.06 3.88
N GLY A 492 10.80 3.79 5.07
CA GLY A 492 11.69 4.76 5.68
C GLY A 492 12.53 4.28 6.85
N ASN A 493 13.29 5.22 7.41
CA ASN A 493 14.22 4.96 8.51
C ASN A 493 15.18 3.80 8.18
N LEU A 494 15.73 3.79 6.96
CA LEU A 494 16.76 2.82 6.55
C LEU A 494 18.13 3.40 6.90
N ILE A 495 18.72 2.89 7.97
CA ILE A 495 19.85 3.53 8.65
C ILE A 495 21.07 2.62 8.68
N LYS A 496 22.18 3.15 8.17
CA LYS A 496 23.51 2.58 8.31
C LYS A 496 24.41 3.54 9.08
N VAL A 497 24.80 3.15 10.29
CA VAL A 497 25.50 4.05 11.22
C VAL A 497 27.02 4.07 11.08
N SER A 498 27.59 3.11 10.36
CA SER A 498 29.04 2.99 10.12
C SER A 498 29.31 1.96 9.02
N GLY A 499 30.47 2.06 8.36
CA GLY A 499 30.97 0.97 7.51
C GLY A 499 32.02 1.43 6.50
N THR A 500 32.68 0.48 5.85
CA THR A 500 33.62 0.72 4.75
C THR A 500 32.87 0.93 3.44
N SER A 501 31.85 0.12 3.15
CA SER A 501 31.06 0.18 1.92
C SER A 501 29.59 -0.21 2.13
N GLY A 502 28.74 -0.04 1.11
CA GLY A 502 27.42 -0.66 1.00
C GLY A 502 26.31 0.36 0.73
N ASN A 503 25.37 -0.06 -0.10
CA ASN A 503 24.36 0.81 -0.70
C ASN A 503 23.06 0.84 0.13
N ILE A 504 22.29 1.91 -0.02
CA ILE A 504 20.92 1.99 0.49
C ILE A 504 19.97 2.33 -0.66
N TYR A 505 18.90 1.55 -0.79
CA TYR A 505 17.83 1.78 -1.75
C TYR A 505 16.48 1.88 -1.02
N GLY A 506 15.68 2.90 -1.28
CA GLY A 506 14.26 2.83 -0.88
C GLY A 506 13.56 1.73 -1.65
N ILE A 507 13.56 1.88 -2.97
CA ILE A 507 13.07 0.90 -3.96
C ILE A 507 14.17 0.64 -4.99
N TYR A 508 14.48 -0.63 -5.21
CA TYR A 508 15.38 -1.09 -6.24
C TYR A 508 14.65 -1.99 -7.24
N ASN A 509 14.84 -1.74 -8.53
CA ASN A 509 14.34 -2.55 -9.63
C ASN A 509 15.47 -2.91 -10.60
N SER A 510 15.58 -4.17 -11.01
CA SER A 510 16.52 -4.58 -12.07
C SER A 510 15.89 -5.48 -13.13
N ASN A 511 14.61 -5.28 -13.38
CA ASN A 511 13.79 -6.24 -14.13
C ASN A 511 13.85 -6.00 -15.64
N ASN A 512 13.62 -7.08 -16.38
CA ASN A 512 13.44 -7.04 -17.83
C ASN A 512 11.95 -7.35 -18.13
N THR A 513 11.07 -6.38 -17.87
CA THR A 513 9.62 -6.54 -17.97
C THR A 513 9.00 -5.78 -19.14
N ASP A 514 7.74 -6.10 -19.44
CA ASP A 514 6.96 -5.40 -20.47
C ASP A 514 6.37 -4.10 -19.91
N THR A 515 5.98 -4.08 -18.64
CA THR A 515 5.44 -2.88 -17.98
C THR A 515 5.93 -2.78 -16.54
N LEU A 516 6.35 -1.58 -16.15
CA LEU A 516 6.74 -1.23 -14.79
C LEU A 516 5.97 0.01 -14.35
N GLU A 517 5.16 -0.14 -13.30
CA GLU A 517 4.39 0.93 -12.66
C GLU A 517 4.94 1.17 -11.26
N VAL A 518 5.42 2.38 -10.97
CA VAL A 518 5.92 2.77 -9.65
C VAL A 518 5.24 4.07 -9.23
N TYR A 519 4.26 4.01 -8.33
CA TYR A 519 3.46 5.20 -8.01
C TYR A 519 2.95 5.30 -6.58
N ASN A 520 2.66 6.52 -6.12
CA ASN A 520 2.14 6.80 -4.77
C ASN A 520 3.00 6.23 -3.62
N ASN A 521 4.28 5.92 -3.84
CA ASN A 521 5.16 5.46 -2.76
C ASN A 521 5.73 6.66 -2.00
N GLU A 522 5.91 6.49 -0.70
CA GLU A 522 6.62 7.44 0.18
C GLU A 522 7.93 6.80 0.61
N VAL A 523 9.07 7.40 0.23
CA VAL A 523 10.42 6.98 0.65
C VAL A 523 11.06 8.09 1.46
N PHE A 524 11.39 7.82 2.73
CA PHE A 524 11.86 8.88 3.64
C PHE A 524 12.93 8.46 4.64
N ASN A 525 13.71 9.43 5.11
CA ASN A 525 14.73 9.27 6.16
C ASN A 525 15.70 8.11 5.89
N LEU A 526 16.40 8.15 4.75
CA LEU A 526 17.45 7.18 4.42
C LEU A 526 18.80 7.77 4.82
N TYR A 527 19.57 7.06 5.63
CA TYR A 527 20.83 7.58 6.18
C TYR A 527 21.98 6.59 5.98
N ASN A 528 22.97 6.98 5.15
CA ASN A 528 24.16 6.17 4.90
C ASN A 528 25.43 6.85 5.43
N LYS A 529 26.07 6.25 6.45
CA LYS A 529 27.35 6.70 7.02
C LYS A 529 28.54 5.80 6.67
N ALA A 530 28.44 4.98 5.62
CA ALA A 530 29.57 4.22 5.13
C ALA A 530 30.63 5.13 4.48
N THR A 531 31.88 4.68 4.37
CA THR A 531 32.93 5.43 3.65
C THR A 531 32.63 5.54 2.14
N THR A 532 32.12 4.46 1.54
CA THR A 532 31.60 4.41 0.16
C THR A 532 30.23 3.76 0.12
N GLY A 533 29.37 4.09 -0.85
CA GLY A 533 28.04 3.47 -0.95
C GLY A 533 27.01 4.38 -1.61
N LEU A 534 26.34 3.86 -2.62
CA LEU A 534 25.29 4.58 -3.32
C LEU A 534 24.07 4.73 -2.41
N LEU A 535 23.36 5.85 -2.54
CA LEU A 535 22.07 6.06 -1.88
C LEU A 535 21.06 6.53 -2.93
N TYR A 536 19.99 5.75 -3.09
CA TYR A 536 18.88 6.11 -3.96
C TYR A 536 17.54 5.95 -3.25
N GLY A 537 16.62 6.90 -3.49
CA GLY A 537 15.23 6.71 -3.08
C GLY A 537 14.55 5.67 -3.95
N TYR A 538 14.66 5.84 -5.26
CA TYR A 538 14.30 4.86 -6.29
C TYR A 538 15.47 4.64 -7.26
N TYR A 539 15.80 3.39 -7.55
CA TYR A 539 16.80 3.03 -8.55
C TYR A 539 16.29 1.92 -9.46
N ASN A 540 16.27 2.19 -10.77
CA ASN A 540 16.06 1.19 -11.80
C ASN A 540 17.34 0.96 -12.61
N SER A 541 17.87 -0.26 -12.53
CA SER A 541 19.02 -0.71 -13.32
C SER A 541 18.66 -1.74 -14.40
N GLY A 542 17.38 -2.09 -14.55
CA GLY A 542 16.91 -3.17 -15.42
C GLY A 542 16.88 -2.79 -16.91
N VAL A 543 17.17 -3.75 -17.80
CA VAL A 543 17.12 -3.56 -19.26
C VAL A 543 15.78 -4.07 -19.76
N LEU A 544 14.80 -3.17 -19.80
CA LEU A 544 13.52 -3.47 -20.42
C LEU A 544 13.79 -3.80 -21.91
N ALA A 545 13.25 -4.89 -22.49
CA ALA A 545 13.54 -5.30 -23.87
C ALA A 545 12.57 -4.67 -24.90
N VAL A 546 11.28 -4.58 -24.55
CA VAL A 546 10.22 -3.76 -25.19
C VAL A 546 9.22 -3.44 -24.09
N GLY A 547 9.11 -2.18 -23.61
CA GLY A 547 8.26 -1.93 -22.44
C GLY A 547 8.07 -0.47 -22.03
N LEU A 548 7.08 -0.28 -21.16
CA LEU A 548 6.64 0.99 -20.59
C LEU A 548 7.09 1.09 -19.13
N GLU A 549 7.78 2.17 -18.77
CA GLU A 549 8.11 2.51 -17.38
C GLU A 549 7.40 3.79 -16.96
N ASN A 550 6.43 3.67 -16.06
CA ASN A 550 5.70 4.79 -15.48
C ASN A 550 6.12 4.96 -14.01
N VAL A 551 6.66 6.14 -13.66
CA VAL A 551 7.09 6.49 -12.31
C VAL A 551 6.44 7.81 -11.91
N TYR A 552 5.38 7.75 -11.10
CA TYR A 552 4.57 8.95 -10.85
C TYR A 552 3.98 9.09 -9.46
N ASN A 553 3.70 10.33 -9.05
CA ASN A 553 3.09 10.65 -7.75
C ASN A 553 3.84 10.07 -6.54
N ASN A 554 5.12 9.73 -6.67
CA ASN A 554 5.92 9.27 -5.54
C ASN A 554 6.48 10.48 -4.77
N THR A 555 6.62 10.34 -3.46
CA THR A 555 7.27 11.32 -2.59
C THR A 555 8.57 10.73 -2.05
N ILE A 556 9.72 11.36 -2.34
CA ILE A 556 11.04 10.91 -1.87
C ILE A 556 11.73 12.05 -1.15
N HIS A 557 12.04 11.86 0.14
CA HIS A 557 12.62 12.94 0.93
C HIS A 557 13.52 12.53 2.09
N ASP A 558 14.30 13.48 2.58
CA ASP A 558 15.19 13.30 3.73
C ASP A 558 16.20 12.16 3.51
N LEU A 559 16.90 12.22 2.37
CA LEU A 559 17.99 11.30 2.05
C LEU A 559 19.30 11.96 2.46
N THR A 560 20.11 11.29 3.28
CA THR A 560 21.41 11.78 3.71
C THR A 560 22.50 10.75 3.45
N ASN A 561 23.38 11.03 2.49
CA ASN A 561 24.55 10.19 2.20
C ASN A 561 25.84 10.87 2.66
N ASN A 562 26.43 10.38 3.74
CA ASN A 562 27.72 10.86 4.24
C ASN A 562 28.89 10.04 3.69
N SER A 563 28.64 9.17 2.69
CA SER A 563 29.68 8.44 1.99
C SER A 563 30.26 9.25 0.83
N ASN A 564 31.46 8.86 0.38
CA ASN A 564 32.09 9.43 -0.82
C ASN A 564 31.48 8.82 -2.11
N SER A 565 30.15 8.83 -2.26
CA SER A 565 29.42 8.22 -3.39
C SER A 565 28.11 8.93 -3.72
N VAL A 566 27.41 8.49 -4.76
CA VAL A 566 26.22 9.17 -5.32
C VAL A 566 25.04 9.18 -4.33
N CYS A 567 24.27 10.28 -4.33
CA CYS A 567 23.00 10.41 -3.60
C CYS A 567 21.93 11.02 -4.51
N VAL A 568 20.95 10.24 -4.97
CA VAL A 568 19.92 10.73 -5.90
C VAL A 568 18.53 10.30 -5.46
N GLY A 569 17.54 11.19 -5.56
CA GLY A 569 16.15 10.86 -5.27
C GLY A 569 15.63 9.71 -6.13
N MET A 570 15.68 9.87 -7.46
CA MET A 570 15.28 8.85 -8.44
C MET A 570 16.32 8.68 -9.54
N ASN A 571 16.74 7.45 -9.82
CA ASN A 571 17.66 7.15 -10.91
C ASN A 571 17.13 6.01 -11.80
N MET A 572 16.89 6.29 -13.06
CA MET A 572 16.40 5.36 -14.08
C MET A 572 17.42 5.17 -15.21
N SER A 573 18.69 5.02 -14.83
CA SER A 573 19.82 4.92 -15.76
C SER A 573 20.19 3.47 -16.08
N ASN A 574 19.31 2.77 -16.78
CA ASN A 574 19.60 1.43 -17.28
C ASN A 574 20.58 1.45 -18.47
N SER A 575 21.24 0.32 -18.70
CA SER A 575 22.28 0.17 -19.73
C SER A 575 21.73 -0.08 -21.14
N ASN A 576 20.41 0.05 -21.35
CA ASN A 576 19.77 -0.30 -22.62
C ASN A 576 20.20 0.62 -23.77
N THR A 577 20.41 0.04 -24.94
CA THR A 577 20.73 0.71 -26.21
C THR A 577 19.63 0.54 -27.26
N SER A 578 18.47 -0.04 -26.91
CA SER A 578 17.33 -0.16 -27.81
C SER A 578 16.47 1.11 -27.80
N ASN A 579 15.97 1.51 -28.96
CA ASN A 579 15.23 2.75 -29.20
C ASN A 579 13.71 2.62 -28.97
N THR A 580 13.23 1.53 -28.36
CA THR A 580 11.79 1.18 -28.29
C THR A 580 11.14 1.36 -26.91
N HIS A 581 11.83 1.97 -25.94
CA HIS A 581 11.38 2.06 -24.54
C HIS A 581 10.81 3.42 -24.18
N GLU A 582 9.61 3.45 -23.59
CA GLU A 582 8.99 4.68 -23.12
C GLU A 582 9.14 4.83 -21.60
N LYS A 583 9.67 5.98 -21.16
CA LYS A 583 9.82 6.35 -19.74
C LYS A 583 8.98 7.57 -19.43
N ASN A 584 7.96 7.42 -18.59
CA ASN A 584 7.12 8.51 -18.12
C ASN A 584 7.39 8.76 -16.62
N VAL A 585 7.88 9.96 -16.30
CA VAL A 585 8.26 10.33 -14.94
C VAL A 585 7.53 11.61 -14.56
N TYR A 586 6.46 11.52 -13.76
CA TYR A 586 5.61 12.68 -13.53
C TYR A 586 4.93 12.81 -12.18
N GLY A 587 4.57 14.03 -11.78
CA GLY A 587 3.86 14.27 -10.52
C GLY A 587 4.67 13.90 -9.26
N ASN A 588 5.98 13.65 -9.38
CA ASN A 588 6.79 13.24 -8.23
C ASN A 588 7.24 14.46 -7.41
N LEU A 589 7.30 14.27 -6.09
CA LEU A 589 7.79 15.26 -5.13
C LEU A 589 9.11 14.78 -4.51
N ILE A 590 10.21 15.49 -4.78
CA ILE A 590 11.55 15.10 -4.35
C ILE A 590 12.22 16.24 -3.61
N TYR A 591 12.58 16.04 -2.35
CA TYR A 591 13.22 17.11 -1.58
C TYR A 591 14.12 16.65 -0.44
N ASN A 592 14.96 17.55 0.09
CA ASN A 592 15.90 17.25 1.18
C ASN A 592 16.85 16.08 0.83
N ILE A 593 17.45 16.13 -0.37
CA ILE A 593 18.46 15.16 -0.80
C ILE A 593 19.83 15.75 -0.49
N ILE A 594 20.48 15.23 0.54
CA ILE A 594 21.68 15.81 1.14
C ILE A 594 22.82 14.81 1.02
N SER A 595 24.00 15.30 0.65
CA SER A 595 25.20 14.50 0.55
C SER A 595 26.41 15.26 1.07
N ASP A 596 27.26 14.61 1.87
CA ASP A 596 28.62 15.12 2.16
C ASP A 596 29.64 14.60 1.13
N SER A 597 29.15 13.92 0.09
CA SER A 597 29.95 13.23 -0.92
C SER A 597 30.73 14.16 -1.84
N ILE A 598 31.87 13.65 -2.32
CA ILE A 598 32.64 14.16 -3.45
C ILE A 598 32.11 13.67 -4.82
N ALA A 599 30.90 13.13 -4.89
CA ALA A 599 30.23 12.65 -6.11
C ALA A 599 28.88 13.35 -6.33
N GLN A 600 28.15 12.94 -7.36
CA GLN A 600 26.90 13.58 -7.77
C GLN A 600 25.80 13.49 -6.70
N THR A 601 25.07 14.60 -6.53
CA THR A 601 23.84 14.65 -5.74
C THR A 601 22.70 15.18 -6.59
N GLY A 602 21.52 14.56 -6.56
CA GLY A 602 20.48 14.92 -7.51
C GLY A 602 19.04 14.60 -7.15
N GLY A 603 18.10 15.25 -7.85
CA GLY A 603 16.67 14.95 -7.79
C GLY A 603 16.31 13.74 -8.65
N ILE A 604 16.18 13.95 -9.97
CA ILE A 604 15.80 12.92 -10.95
C ILE A 604 16.90 12.75 -12.00
N GLN A 605 17.29 11.50 -12.26
CA GLN A 605 18.16 11.13 -13.36
C GLN A 605 17.49 10.10 -14.27
N VAL A 606 17.42 10.42 -15.56
CA VAL A 606 16.89 9.53 -16.61
C VAL A 606 17.93 9.37 -17.71
N SER A 607 18.26 8.13 -18.04
CA SER A 607 19.22 7.85 -19.11
C SER A 607 18.69 6.87 -20.16
N LYS A 608 19.12 7.06 -21.41
CA LYS A 608 18.97 6.17 -22.57
C LYS A 608 17.54 5.63 -22.84
N PRO A 609 16.48 6.44 -22.79
CA PRO A 609 15.16 5.99 -23.21
C PRO A 609 15.07 5.86 -24.75
N GLY A 610 14.04 5.15 -25.23
CA GLY A 610 13.56 5.25 -26.61
C GLY A 610 12.62 6.44 -26.82
N VAL A 611 11.83 6.79 -25.80
CA VAL A 611 11.02 8.01 -25.64
C VAL A 611 11.00 8.35 -24.15
N ALA A 612 11.12 9.62 -23.78
CA ALA A 612 10.94 10.04 -22.39
C ALA A 612 9.99 11.21 -22.25
N ASN A 613 9.12 11.16 -21.25
CA ASN A 613 8.26 12.25 -20.81
C ASN A 613 8.53 12.51 -19.33
N ILE A 614 9.13 13.65 -18.99
CA ILE A 614 9.46 14.04 -17.61
C ILE A 614 8.68 15.31 -17.30
N PHE A 615 7.60 15.21 -16.52
CA PHE A 615 6.72 16.37 -16.35
C PHE A 615 6.02 16.49 -15.01
N ALA A 616 5.58 17.70 -14.66
CA ALA A 616 4.86 17.96 -13.41
C ALA A 616 5.60 17.48 -12.13
N ASN A 617 6.93 17.38 -12.17
CA ASN A 617 7.72 17.03 -10.98
C ASN A 617 8.09 18.29 -10.20
N ARG A 618 8.06 18.19 -8.87
CA ARG A 618 8.50 19.24 -7.93
C ARG A 618 9.78 18.79 -7.23
N ILE A 619 10.87 19.50 -7.46
CA ILE A 619 12.21 19.11 -7.00
C ILE A 619 12.84 20.31 -6.30
N TYR A 620 13.15 20.17 -5.01
CA TYR A 620 13.78 21.25 -4.27
C TYR A 620 14.67 20.78 -3.11
N ASN A 621 15.54 21.66 -2.63
CA ASN A 621 16.44 21.42 -1.51
C ASN A 621 17.37 20.21 -1.74
N ILE A 622 18.10 20.24 -2.86
CA ILE A 622 19.13 19.27 -3.22
C ILE A 622 20.48 19.86 -2.83
N ILE A 623 21.17 19.22 -1.88
CA ILE A 623 22.38 19.77 -1.25
C ILE A 623 23.56 18.83 -1.40
N THR A 624 24.64 19.31 -2.00
CA THR A 624 25.95 18.65 -1.94
C THR A 624 26.93 19.49 -1.12
N LYS A 625 27.49 18.93 -0.05
CA LYS A 625 28.49 19.58 0.81
C LYS A 625 29.93 19.27 0.38
N GLY A 626 30.13 18.35 -0.56
CA GLY A 626 31.46 18.10 -1.17
C GLY A 626 31.72 18.97 -2.39
N SER A 627 32.79 18.64 -3.14
CA SER A 627 33.28 19.41 -4.29
C SER A 627 32.79 18.88 -5.66
N TYR A 628 31.54 18.43 -5.76
CA TYR A 628 30.98 17.84 -6.99
C TYR A 628 29.54 18.27 -7.32
N THR A 629 29.10 18.10 -8.56
CA THR A 629 27.82 18.63 -9.08
C THR A 629 26.57 18.27 -8.25
N ALA A 630 25.72 19.27 -8.00
CA ALA A 630 24.31 19.08 -7.60
C ALA A 630 23.37 19.38 -8.77
N PHE A 631 22.35 18.55 -8.97
CA PHE A 631 21.37 18.75 -10.04
C PHE A 631 19.91 18.59 -9.62
N GLY A 632 18.98 19.33 -10.24
CA GLY A 632 17.55 19.07 -10.12
C GLY A 632 17.12 17.87 -10.97
N VAL A 633 17.19 18.03 -12.29
CA VAL A 633 16.91 16.98 -13.28
C VAL A 633 18.13 16.77 -14.18
N TYR A 634 18.47 15.51 -14.42
CA TYR A 634 19.53 15.09 -15.33
C TYR A 634 18.97 14.15 -16.38
N PHE A 635 19.06 14.54 -17.65
CA PHE A 635 18.68 13.73 -18.79
C PHE A 635 19.92 13.37 -19.64
N ASN A 636 20.21 12.06 -19.74
CA ASN A 636 21.25 11.53 -20.62
C ASN A 636 20.63 10.74 -21.80
N GLY A 637 20.66 11.27 -23.02
CA GLY A 637 20.09 10.59 -24.19
C GLY A 637 21.16 10.12 -25.18
N ALA A 638 20.91 9.02 -25.90
CA ALA A 638 21.89 8.45 -26.83
C ALA A 638 21.30 7.62 -27.98
N ASN A 639 19.98 7.71 -28.23
CA ASN A 639 19.26 6.78 -29.10
C ASN A 639 18.58 7.44 -30.31
N ASN A 640 18.84 8.73 -30.57
CA ASN A 640 18.14 9.59 -31.53
C ASN A 640 16.63 9.64 -31.28
N SER A 641 16.26 9.61 -30.01
CA SER A 641 14.90 9.55 -29.50
C SER A 641 14.23 10.92 -29.43
N ASN A 642 12.93 10.97 -29.13
CA ASN A 642 12.23 12.21 -28.79
C ASN A 642 11.99 12.27 -27.27
N CYS A 643 12.43 13.34 -26.62
CA CYS A 643 12.28 13.56 -25.19
C CYS A 643 11.47 14.83 -24.92
N ASN A 644 10.47 14.76 -24.06
CA ASN A 644 9.63 15.89 -23.66
C ASN A 644 9.80 16.13 -22.15
N ILE A 645 10.27 17.32 -21.79
CA ILE A 645 10.46 17.72 -20.40
C ILE A 645 9.63 18.98 -20.17
N TYR A 646 8.57 18.91 -19.37
CA TYR A 646 7.63 20.02 -19.26
C TYR A 646 6.93 20.17 -17.91
N ASN A 647 6.41 21.35 -17.58
CA ASN A 647 5.69 21.61 -16.32
C ASN A 647 6.48 21.21 -15.05
N ASN A 648 7.81 21.10 -15.08
CA ASN A 648 8.57 20.80 -13.86
C ASN A 648 8.88 22.08 -13.09
N MET A 649 8.86 22.02 -11.76
CA MET A 649 9.30 23.08 -10.86
C MET A 649 10.59 22.65 -10.14
N ILE A 650 11.67 23.39 -10.35
CA ILE A 650 13.00 23.09 -9.81
C ILE A 650 13.53 24.31 -9.05
N SER A 651 13.84 24.15 -7.76
CA SER A 651 14.43 25.22 -6.95
C SER A 651 15.42 24.70 -5.90
N GLU A 652 16.05 25.64 -5.17
CA GLU A 652 16.78 25.32 -3.95
C GLU A 652 17.87 24.25 -4.16
N ILE A 653 18.64 24.36 -5.26
CA ILE A 653 19.79 23.49 -5.52
C ILE A 653 21.03 24.16 -4.94
N TYR A 654 21.69 23.48 -4.01
CA TYR A 654 22.72 24.04 -3.16
C TYR A 654 24.01 23.23 -3.25
N ALA A 655 25.13 23.94 -3.45
CA ALA A 655 26.45 23.34 -3.40
C ALA A 655 27.45 24.33 -2.76
N PRO A 656 27.36 24.53 -1.43
CA PRO A 656 28.05 25.64 -0.75
C PRO A 656 29.58 25.59 -0.85
N PHE A 657 30.20 24.43 -1.06
CA PHE A 657 31.66 24.25 -1.03
C PHE A 657 32.29 23.86 -2.39
N GLN A 658 31.57 24.02 -3.50
CA GLN A 658 32.06 23.64 -4.83
C GLN A 658 33.36 24.35 -5.21
N ASN A 659 34.15 23.77 -6.11
CA ASN A 659 35.25 24.50 -6.77
C ASN A 659 35.55 23.97 -8.18
N THR A 660 34.53 23.42 -8.85
CA THR A 660 34.59 22.82 -10.19
C THR A 660 33.88 23.70 -11.22
N SER A 661 34.24 23.57 -12.49
CA SER A 661 33.60 24.31 -13.60
C SER A 661 32.13 23.92 -13.82
N LEU A 662 31.70 22.73 -13.39
CA LEU A 662 30.31 22.29 -13.31
C LEU A 662 29.93 22.17 -11.82
N GLY A 663 29.20 23.15 -11.28
CA GLY A 663 28.88 23.25 -9.85
C GLY A 663 27.42 22.94 -9.55
N VAL A 664 26.54 23.94 -9.66
CA VAL A 664 25.10 23.82 -9.40
C VAL A 664 24.34 23.87 -10.70
N ILE A 665 23.46 22.90 -10.95
CA ILE A 665 22.68 22.84 -12.18
C ILE A 665 21.19 22.61 -11.90
N GLY A 666 20.30 23.42 -12.46
CA GLY A 666 18.86 23.15 -12.38
C GLY A 666 18.47 21.93 -13.22
N LEU A 667 18.76 22.03 -14.52
CA LEU A 667 18.48 21.00 -15.53
C LEU A 667 19.73 20.70 -16.37
N VAL A 668 20.09 19.42 -16.45
CA VAL A 668 21.18 18.90 -17.29
C VAL A 668 20.59 18.14 -18.47
N ILE A 669 20.98 18.53 -19.68
CA ILE A 669 20.70 17.82 -20.94
C ILE A 669 22.03 17.41 -21.55
N GLU A 670 22.35 16.12 -21.50
CA GLU A 670 23.51 15.52 -22.17
C GLU A 670 23.00 14.48 -23.16
N SER A 671 22.74 14.89 -24.40
CA SER A 671 22.00 14.03 -25.32
C SER A 671 22.41 14.19 -26.78
N SER A 672 22.25 13.13 -27.59
CA SER A 672 22.19 13.22 -29.06
C SER A 672 20.76 13.19 -29.61
N ASP A 673 19.76 13.16 -28.73
CA ASP A 673 18.33 13.06 -29.05
C ASP A 673 17.72 14.43 -29.41
N THR A 674 16.49 14.41 -29.91
CA THR A 674 15.65 15.62 -29.97
C THR A 674 15.01 15.84 -28.60
N VAL A 675 15.21 17.02 -28.01
CA VAL A 675 14.73 17.33 -26.65
C VAL A 675 13.85 18.56 -26.70
N ASN A 676 12.59 18.42 -26.28
CA ASN A 676 11.61 19.49 -26.20
C ASN A 676 11.43 19.90 -24.74
N LEU A 677 11.80 21.14 -24.42
CA LEU A 677 11.70 21.73 -23.10
C LEU A 677 10.60 22.78 -23.12
N SER A 678 9.51 22.52 -22.41
CA SER A 678 8.31 23.35 -22.47
C SER A 678 7.75 23.69 -21.10
N TYR A 679 7.40 24.94 -20.81
CA TYR A 679 6.69 25.27 -19.57
C TYR A 679 7.39 24.80 -18.27
N ASN A 680 8.71 24.66 -18.25
CA ASN A 680 9.41 24.38 -16.99
C ASN A 680 9.67 25.68 -16.24
N THR A 681 9.65 25.63 -14.90
CA THR A 681 10.04 26.74 -14.03
C THR A 681 11.27 26.33 -13.23
N ILE A 682 12.39 27.02 -13.48
CA ILE A 682 13.66 26.81 -12.79
C ILE A 682 14.02 28.10 -12.06
N TYR A 683 14.19 28.02 -10.74
CA TYR A 683 14.58 29.15 -9.90
C TYR A 683 15.81 28.80 -9.05
N MET A 684 16.92 29.49 -9.27
CA MET A 684 18.15 29.32 -8.51
C MET A 684 18.60 30.65 -7.90
N ASP A 685 18.94 30.69 -6.61
CA ASP A 685 19.32 31.92 -5.91
C ASP A 685 20.37 31.74 -4.81
N SER A 686 21.03 30.57 -4.79
CA SER A 686 22.07 30.25 -3.81
C SER A 686 23.39 31.01 -4.02
N SER A 687 24.32 30.80 -3.11
CA SER A 687 25.75 31.13 -3.26
C SER A 687 26.63 29.88 -3.08
N SER A 688 27.86 29.94 -3.59
CA SER A 688 28.94 28.98 -3.31
C SER A 688 30.16 29.75 -2.78
N THR A 689 30.89 29.16 -1.83
CA THR A 689 32.20 29.67 -1.39
C THR A 689 33.31 29.35 -2.40
N GLY A 690 33.00 28.56 -3.43
CA GLY A 690 33.88 28.21 -4.53
C GLY A 690 34.31 29.37 -5.41
N VAL A 691 35.60 29.52 -5.61
CA VAL A 691 36.17 30.60 -6.42
C VAL A 691 36.12 30.35 -7.93
N ASN A 692 35.80 29.12 -8.38
CA ASN A 692 35.78 28.74 -9.80
C ASN A 692 34.45 28.06 -10.23
N SER A 693 33.38 28.19 -9.44
CA SER A 693 32.14 27.44 -9.65
C SER A 693 31.32 27.94 -10.84
N GLY A 694 30.97 27.05 -11.77
CA GLY A 694 29.95 27.30 -12.79
C GLY A 694 28.55 26.95 -12.28
N ASN A 695 27.63 27.91 -12.33
CA ASN A 695 26.26 27.77 -11.81
C ASN A 695 25.25 28.01 -12.93
N PHE A 696 24.56 26.96 -13.36
CA PHE A 696 23.78 26.94 -14.59
C PHE A 696 22.32 26.60 -14.32
N ALA A 697 21.36 27.44 -14.72
CA ALA A 697 19.96 27.00 -14.59
C ALA A 697 19.67 25.86 -15.58
N MET A 698 20.25 25.95 -16.78
CA MET A 698 20.25 24.89 -17.77
C MET A 698 21.65 24.66 -18.32
N TYR A 699 22.07 23.40 -18.41
CA TYR A 699 23.30 22.98 -19.07
C TYR A 699 22.94 22.03 -20.22
N ILE A 700 23.34 22.39 -21.44
CA ILE A 700 23.00 21.68 -22.68
C ILE A 700 24.28 21.25 -23.37
N ALA A 701 24.45 19.94 -23.49
CA ALA A 701 25.61 19.26 -24.03
C ALA A 701 25.18 18.03 -24.85
N GLY A 702 26.15 17.41 -25.53
CA GLY A 702 25.89 16.37 -26.53
C GLY A 702 25.27 16.94 -27.82
N PHE A 703 25.26 16.19 -28.92
CA PHE A 703 24.76 16.61 -30.24
C PHE A 703 23.22 16.83 -30.30
N SER A 704 22.60 17.28 -29.21
CA SER A 704 21.16 17.44 -29.06
C SER A 704 20.60 18.51 -29.98
N ASN A 705 19.42 18.23 -30.53
CA ASN A 705 18.57 19.22 -31.18
C ASN A 705 17.53 19.72 -30.15
N THR A 706 17.97 20.61 -29.26
CA THR A 706 17.17 21.03 -28.11
C THR A 706 16.31 22.26 -28.44
N THR A 707 15.00 22.16 -28.23
CA THR A 707 14.01 23.24 -28.43
C THR A 707 13.47 23.72 -27.09
N LEU A 708 13.55 25.03 -26.82
CA LEU A 708 13.07 25.65 -25.59
C LEU A 708 11.85 26.52 -25.88
N LYS A 709 10.69 26.21 -25.29
CA LYS A 709 9.48 27.03 -25.42
C LYS A 709 8.83 27.33 -24.08
N ASN A 710 8.39 28.56 -23.86
CA ASN A 710 7.53 28.90 -22.72
C ASN A 710 8.13 28.56 -21.34
N ASN A 711 9.46 28.47 -21.19
CA ASN A 711 10.08 28.16 -19.90
C ASN A 711 10.35 29.43 -19.09
N ILE A 712 10.28 29.35 -17.76
CA ILE A 712 10.84 30.35 -16.85
C ILE A 712 12.21 29.84 -16.36
N VAL A 713 13.25 30.61 -16.62
CA VAL A 713 14.63 30.32 -16.23
C VAL A 713 15.20 31.51 -15.47
N VAL A 714 15.15 31.45 -14.13
CA VAL A 714 15.65 32.49 -13.24
C VAL A 714 16.91 32.00 -12.54
N ASN A 715 18.05 32.59 -12.89
CA ASN A 715 19.32 32.30 -12.23
C ASN A 715 19.88 33.54 -11.53
N LYS A 716 19.66 33.61 -10.22
CA LYS A 716 20.14 34.62 -9.29
C LYS A 716 21.29 34.11 -8.42
N PHE A 717 21.92 32.99 -8.82
CA PHE A 717 23.03 32.45 -8.07
C PHE A 717 24.13 33.52 -7.92
N THR A 718 24.71 33.65 -6.74
CA THR A 718 25.78 34.62 -6.47
C THR A 718 27.13 33.91 -6.59
N PRO A 719 27.94 34.20 -7.63
CA PRO A 719 29.23 33.56 -7.82
C PRO A 719 30.31 34.20 -6.93
N THR A 720 31.34 33.43 -6.58
CA THR A 720 32.53 33.91 -5.84
C THR A 720 33.77 33.81 -6.73
N GLY A 721 34.70 34.75 -6.62
CA GLY A 721 35.97 34.73 -7.37
C GLY A 721 35.78 34.80 -8.89
N SER A 722 36.29 33.81 -9.61
CA SER A 722 36.13 33.61 -11.05
C SER A 722 34.90 32.76 -11.44
N GLY A 723 34.08 32.34 -10.46
CA GLY A 723 32.83 31.64 -10.70
C GLY A 723 31.86 32.44 -11.56
N GLN A 724 30.91 31.74 -12.18
CA GLN A 724 29.98 32.31 -13.16
C GLN A 724 28.54 31.91 -12.84
N THR A 725 27.60 32.82 -13.11
CA THR A 725 26.17 32.57 -13.05
C THR A 725 25.61 32.68 -14.47
N ILE A 726 25.11 31.57 -15.02
CA ILE A 726 24.65 31.51 -16.41
C ILE A 726 23.24 30.93 -16.45
N ALA A 727 22.28 31.60 -17.08
CA ALA A 727 20.95 31.00 -17.22
C ALA A 727 20.99 29.77 -18.14
N ILE A 728 21.54 29.90 -19.35
CA ILE A 728 21.67 28.79 -20.31
C ILE A 728 23.14 28.62 -20.70
N TYR A 729 23.73 27.48 -20.35
CA TYR A 729 25.04 27.08 -20.83
C TYR A 729 24.87 26.06 -21.95
N LYS A 730 25.44 26.33 -23.12
CA LYS A 730 25.46 25.42 -24.26
C LYS A 730 26.90 25.12 -24.67
N GLU A 731 27.26 23.86 -24.82
CA GLU A 731 28.60 23.47 -25.29
C GLU A 731 28.84 23.84 -26.76
N ALA A 732 30.13 23.95 -27.13
CA ALA A 732 30.54 24.17 -28.52
C ALA A 732 30.10 22.99 -29.40
N GLY A 733 29.57 23.27 -30.59
CA GLY A 733 29.08 22.25 -31.52
C GLY A 733 27.65 21.74 -31.26
N VAL A 734 27.02 22.13 -30.16
CA VAL A 734 25.60 21.84 -29.88
C VAL A 734 24.70 22.83 -30.62
N THR A 735 23.58 22.33 -31.17
CA THR A 735 22.61 23.15 -31.93
C THR A 735 21.55 23.73 -31.00
N TYR A 736 21.39 25.05 -31.02
CA TYR A 736 20.24 25.72 -30.41
C TYR A 736 19.12 25.79 -31.45
N ASN A 737 18.00 25.09 -31.23
CA ASN A 737 16.98 24.96 -32.28
C ASN A 737 16.29 26.30 -32.57
N SER A 738 16.14 26.65 -33.85
CA SER A 738 15.52 27.90 -34.31
C SER A 738 14.03 28.03 -33.97
N ALA A 739 13.36 26.94 -33.60
CA ALA A 739 11.99 26.93 -33.12
C ALA A 739 11.85 27.33 -31.64
N SER A 740 12.95 27.53 -30.91
CA SER A 740 12.92 27.99 -29.51
C SER A 740 12.37 29.41 -29.44
N ASN A 741 11.44 29.67 -28.51
CA ASN A 741 10.80 30.98 -28.37
C ASN A 741 9.96 31.14 -27.10
N ASN A 742 9.50 32.36 -26.81
CA ASN A 742 8.54 32.67 -25.73
C ASN A 742 9.03 32.26 -24.33
N ASN A 743 10.35 32.21 -24.10
CA ASN A 743 10.93 31.90 -22.80
C ASN A 743 11.10 33.18 -21.97
N ASN A 744 10.93 33.07 -20.65
CA ASN A 744 11.42 34.08 -19.71
C ASN A 744 12.80 33.67 -19.19
N ILE A 745 13.84 34.43 -19.52
CA ILE A 745 15.21 34.15 -19.10
C ILE A 745 15.73 35.34 -18.32
N PHE A 746 16.03 35.16 -17.03
CA PHE A 746 16.47 36.23 -16.15
C PHE A 746 17.76 35.89 -15.41
N VAL A 747 18.71 36.82 -15.47
CA VAL A 747 19.86 36.90 -14.57
C VAL A 747 20.01 38.33 -14.06
N PRO A 748 20.39 38.55 -12.78
CA PRO A 748 20.64 39.89 -12.27
C PRO A 748 21.90 40.48 -12.92
N ALA A 749 21.97 41.81 -13.03
CA ALA A 749 23.15 42.49 -13.56
C ALA A 749 24.39 42.19 -12.71
N GLY A 750 25.50 41.82 -13.36
CA GLY A 750 26.77 41.52 -12.70
C GLY A 750 27.86 41.16 -13.70
N ALA A 751 29.12 41.38 -13.34
CA ALA A 751 30.27 41.14 -14.24
C ALA A 751 30.49 39.65 -14.57
N SER A 752 30.02 38.75 -13.70
CA SER A 752 30.10 37.28 -13.87
C SER A 752 28.73 36.64 -14.13
N ASN A 753 27.73 37.46 -14.46
CA ASN A 753 26.36 37.00 -14.70
C ASN A 753 26.04 37.08 -16.20
N PHE A 754 25.57 35.98 -16.76
CA PHE A 754 25.35 35.85 -18.19
C PHE A 754 24.00 35.20 -18.48
N TYR A 755 23.32 35.70 -19.51
CA TYR A 755 22.09 35.08 -20.00
C TYR A 755 22.40 33.77 -20.72
N TYR A 756 23.49 33.77 -21.49
CA TYR A 756 23.81 32.67 -22.38
C TYR A 756 25.31 32.51 -22.63
N PHE A 757 25.76 31.26 -22.70
CA PHE A 757 27.06 30.89 -23.26
C PHE A 757 26.85 29.98 -24.46
N ASP A 758 27.39 30.36 -25.61
CA ASP A 758 27.15 29.67 -26.89
C ASP A 758 28.17 28.56 -27.22
N GLY A 759 29.10 28.31 -26.30
CA GLY A 759 30.23 27.39 -26.48
C GLY A 759 31.55 28.11 -26.79
N ASN A 760 31.50 29.37 -27.21
CA ASN A 760 32.66 30.18 -27.57
C ASN A 760 32.68 31.53 -26.85
N SER A 761 31.52 32.15 -26.63
CA SER A 761 31.37 33.51 -26.11
C SER A 761 30.27 33.62 -25.06
N PHE A 762 30.50 34.52 -24.08
CA PHE A 762 29.56 34.84 -23.02
C PHE A 762 28.70 36.06 -23.38
N HIS A 763 27.39 35.97 -23.17
CA HIS A 763 26.43 37.03 -23.49
C HIS A 763 25.78 37.57 -22.20
N SER A 764 26.20 38.78 -21.78
CA SER A 764 25.78 39.41 -20.51
C SER A 764 24.51 40.24 -20.59
N THR A 765 23.96 40.44 -21.78
CA THR A 765 22.69 41.16 -21.98
C THR A 765 21.67 40.28 -22.66
N PHE A 766 20.39 40.51 -22.36
CA PHE A 766 19.29 39.78 -22.99
C PHE A 766 19.26 39.98 -24.52
N ALA A 767 19.47 41.22 -25.00
CA ALA A 767 19.57 41.51 -26.43
C ALA A 767 20.76 40.80 -27.10
N GLY A 768 21.89 40.66 -26.39
CA GLY A 768 23.05 39.88 -26.86
C GLY A 768 22.71 38.41 -27.02
N PHE A 769 21.99 37.83 -26.05
CA PHE A 769 21.44 36.48 -26.16
C PHE A 769 20.55 36.33 -27.40
N GLN A 770 19.55 37.19 -27.59
CA GLN A 770 18.64 37.12 -28.76
C GLN A 770 19.39 37.21 -30.09
N THR A 771 20.43 38.05 -30.16
CA THR A 771 21.29 38.15 -31.35
C THR A 771 22.05 36.85 -31.60
N ALA A 772 22.58 36.22 -30.54
CA ALA A 772 23.37 34.99 -30.63
C ALA A 772 22.55 33.77 -31.06
N VAL A 773 21.24 33.74 -30.77
CA VAL A 773 20.36 32.61 -31.12
C VAL A 773 19.42 32.88 -32.29
N SER A 774 19.46 34.08 -32.88
CA SER A 774 18.60 34.48 -34.00
C SER A 774 18.60 33.44 -35.16
N PRO A 775 17.42 33.04 -35.68
CA PRO A 775 16.10 33.65 -35.47
C PRO A 775 15.31 33.12 -34.25
N ALA A 776 15.90 32.27 -33.40
CA ALA A 776 15.23 31.80 -32.19
C ALA A 776 14.99 32.94 -31.17
N ASP A 777 14.08 32.72 -30.22
CA ASP A 777 13.84 33.56 -29.04
C ASP A 777 13.50 35.03 -29.34
N THR A 778 12.90 35.30 -30.50
CA THR A 778 12.47 36.64 -30.91
C THR A 778 11.35 37.19 -30.00
N ASN A 779 10.45 36.34 -29.51
CA ASN A 779 9.36 36.68 -28.59
C ASN A 779 9.69 36.35 -27.11
N SER A 780 10.89 35.88 -26.82
CA SER A 780 11.35 35.67 -25.45
C SER A 780 11.61 37.02 -24.77
N PHE A 781 11.57 37.03 -23.44
CA PHE A 781 11.78 38.23 -22.63
C PHE A 781 12.60 37.93 -21.36
N SER A 782 12.96 38.98 -20.62
CA SER A 782 13.66 38.87 -19.34
C SER A 782 12.89 39.62 -18.26
N GLU A 783 12.37 38.87 -17.29
CA GLU A 783 11.67 39.37 -16.11
C GLU A 783 12.03 38.52 -14.89
N ASN A 784 12.30 39.16 -13.76
CA ASN A 784 12.37 38.46 -12.48
C ASN A 784 10.95 38.13 -12.03
N SER A 785 10.48 36.92 -12.35
CA SER A 785 9.10 36.49 -12.12
C SER A 785 8.65 36.70 -10.65
N PRO A 786 7.44 37.24 -10.42
CA PRO A 786 6.91 37.49 -9.07
C PRO A 786 6.33 36.22 -8.44
N PHE A 787 7.19 35.27 -8.05
CA PHE A 787 6.76 34.05 -7.36
C PHE A 787 6.15 34.31 -5.97
N LYS A 788 5.24 33.45 -5.52
CA LYS A 788 4.54 33.55 -4.23
C LYS A 788 5.51 33.62 -3.05
N ASN A 789 6.48 32.70 -2.98
CA ASN A 789 7.50 32.69 -1.93
C ASN A 789 8.86 32.20 -2.46
N VAL A 790 9.87 33.07 -2.41
CA VAL A 790 11.28 32.73 -2.68
C VAL A 790 12.20 33.32 -1.60
N SER A 791 11.67 33.48 -0.39
CA SER A 791 12.38 34.09 0.74
C SER A 791 12.56 33.13 1.92
N THR A 792 11.72 32.11 2.02
CA THR A 792 11.75 31.11 3.10
C THR A 792 11.52 29.72 2.53
N ASN A 793 12.38 28.76 2.84
CA ASN A 793 12.25 27.39 2.36
C ASN A 793 11.08 26.67 3.08
N PRO A 794 10.31 25.80 2.40
CA PRO A 794 10.39 25.53 0.97
C PRO A 794 9.81 26.67 0.14
N TYR A 795 10.40 26.92 -1.04
CA TYR A 795 9.91 27.93 -1.97
C TYR A 795 8.60 27.51 -2.62
N ASP A 796 7.80 28.51 -2.97
CA ASP A 796 6.55 28.40 -3.72
C ASP A 796 6.73 29.20 -5.02
N LEU A 797 6.93 28.45 -6.11
CA LEU A 797 7.18 28.97 -7.45
C LEU A 797 5.89 29.19 -8.24
N ASP A 798 4.72 29.10 -7.62
CA ASP A 798 3.49 29.60 -8.23
C ASP A 798 3.57 31.12 -8.39
N MET A 799 2.81 31.66 -9.34
CA MET A 799 2.84 33.08 -9.66
C MET A 799 1.97 33.90 -8.69
N LYS A 800 2.44 35.09 -8.30
CA LYS A 800 1.63 36.06 -7.54
C LYS A 800 0.59 36.70 -8.46
N THR A 801 -0.65 36.28 -8.30
CA THR A 801 -1.80 36.78 -9.08
C THR A 801 -2.13 38.26 -8.89
N THR A 802 -1.48 38.97 -7.96
CA THR A 802 -1.72 40.40 -7.70
C THR A 802 -0.64 41.32 -8.29
N ILE A 803 0.39 40.76 -8.93
CA ILE A 803 1.50 41.52 -9.51
C ILE A 803 1.50 41.28 -11.02
N PRO A 804 1.32 42.32 -11.86
CA PRO A 804 1.47 42.19 -13.30
C PRO A 804 2.82 41.60 -13.69
N THR A 805 2.82 40.72 -14.69
CA THR A 805 4.00 39.98 -15.13
C THR A 805 3.88 39.73 -16.63
N LEU A 806 5.03 39.68 -17.32
CA LEU A 806 5.09 39.31 -18.73
C LEU A 806 4.83 37.82 -18.97
N CYS A 807 4.82 37.00 -17.90
CA CYS A 807 4.48 35.59 -17.98
C CYS A 807 2.99 35.35 -18.24
N ASP A 808 2.11 36.28 -17.86
CA ASP A 808 0.65 36.20 -18.09
C ASP A 808 0.33 36.31 -19.58
N GLY A 809 -0.20 35.23 -20.16
CA GLY A 809 -0.50 35.12 -21.59
C GLY A 809 0.72 35.20 -22.52
N GLY A 810 1.94 35.11 -21.98
CA GLY A 810 3.19 35.30 -22.71
C GLY A 810 3.67 34.07 -23.49
N ALA A 811 3.05 32.90 -23.28
CA ALA A 811 3.44 31.66 -23.93
C ALA A 811 2.70 31.41 -25.24
N MET A 812 3.23 30.50 -26.06
CA MET A 812 2.52 29.96 -27.23
C MET A 812 1.84 28.62 -26.89
N PRO A 813 0.61 28.33 -27.35
CA PRO A 813 0.01 27.00 -27.18
C PRO A 813 0.90 25.89 -27.76
N ILE A 814 1.06 24.79 -27.01
CA ILE A 814 1.81 23.60 -27.45
C ILE A 814 0.84 22.42 -27.52
N ALA A 815 0.71 21.83 -28.70
CA ALA A 815 -0.14 20.67 -28.91
C ALA A 815 0.26 19.52 -27.97
N GLY A 816 -0.72 18.97 -27.25
CA GLY A 816 -0.52 17.87 -26.30
C GLY A 816 -0.25 18.28 -24.85
N ILE A 817 0.11 19.55 -24.58
CA ILE A 817 0.28 20.07 -23.21
C ILE A 817 -0.89 21.00 -22.89
N THR A 818 -1.96 20.44 -22.33
CA THR A 818 -3.23 21.14 -22.10
C THR A 818 -3.48 21.54 -20.65
N THR A 819 -2.68 21.03 -19.72
CA THR A 819 -2.74 21.38 -18.31
C THR A 819 -1.37 21.84 -17.79
N ASP A 820 -1.39 22.56 -16.67
CA ASP A 820 -0.20 22.99 -15.93
C ASP A 820 0.25 21.92 -14.90
N ILE A 821 1.15 22.29 -13.98
CA ILE A 821 1.64 21.38 -12.92
C ILE A 821 0.55 21.00 -11.89
N HIS A 822 -0.48 21.83 -11.72
CA HIS A 822 -1.57 21.62 -10.75
C HIS A 822 -2.77 20.91 -11.37
N GLY A 823 -2.75 20.67 -12.69
CA GLY A 823 -3.87 20.13 -13.45
C GLY A 823 -4.87 21.18 -13.92
N THR A 824 -4.57 22.48 -13.73
CA THR A 824 -5.35 23.60 -14.28
C THR A 824 -5.26 23.57 -15.80
N THR A 825 -6.40 23.76 -16.48
CA THR A 825 -6.43 23.84 -17.95
C THR A 825 -5.76 25.11 -18.43
N ARG A 826 -4.82 24.98 -19.37
CA ARG A 826 -4.14 26.12 -19.99
C ARG A 826 -5.07 26.87 -20.94
N ASN A 827 -4.91 28.19 -21.01
CA ASN A 827 -5.60 29.01 -21.98
C ASN A 827 -5.22 28.56 -23.40
N VAL A 828 -6.24 28.34 -24.24
CA VAL A 828 -6.08 27.75 -25.58
C VAL A 828 -5.39 28.69 -26.58
N SER A 829 -5.35 29.99 -26.31
CA SER A 829 -4.79 31.01 -27.20
C SER A 829 -3.59 31.73 -26.60
N THR A 830 -3.62 31.99 -25.29
CA THR A 830 -2.63 32.79 -24.56
C THR A 830 -2.31 32.11 -23.23
N PRO A 831 -1.68 30.91 -23.27
CA PRO A 831 -1.22 30.26 -22.04
C PRO A 831 -0.13 31.07 -21.35
N ASP A 832 0.14 30.73 -20.10
CA ASP A 832 1.18 31.39 -19.32
C ASP A 832 2.56 30.75 -19.51
N VAL A 833 3.62 31.56 -19.41
CA VAL A 833 5.00 31.08 -19.42
C VAL A 833 5.31 30.39 -18.10
N GLY A 834 5.90 29.20 -18.15
CA GLY A 834 6.26 28.40 -16.97
C GLY A 834 5.27 27.30 -16.59
N ALA A 835 5.55 26.63 -15.48
CA ALA A 835 4.85 25.42 -15.07
C ALA A 835 3.46 25.64 -14.46
N ASP A 836 3.16 26.87 -14.04
CA ASP A 836 1.91 27.30 -13.39
C ASP A 836 1.05 28.09 -14.39
N GLU A 837 -0.23 27.75 -14.50
CA GLU A 837 -1.22 28.56 -15.23
C GLU A 837 -2.07 29.33 -14.21
N PHE A 838 -2.12 30.65 -14.35
CA PHE A 838 -2.68 31.54 -13.35
C PHE A 838 -3.50 32.66 -13.97
N GLU A 839 -4.50 33.15 -13.23
CA GLU A 839 -5.24 34.34 -13.64
C GLU A 839 -4.78 35.55 -12.81
N LEU A 840 -4.32 36.61 -13.49
CA LEU A 840 -4.10 37.89 -12.81
C LEU A 840 -5.42 38.43 -12.26
N LYS A 841 -5.41 38.71 -10.96
CA LYS A 841 -6.49 39.40 -10.27
C LYS A 841 -6.28 40.90 -10.42
N ASN A 842 -7.25 41.58 -11.00
CA ASN A 842 -7.19 43.02 -11.22
C ASN A 842 -7.84 43.81 -10.06
N PRO A 843 -7.26 44.95 -9.63
CA PRO A 843 -7.90 45.82 -8.65
C PRO A 843 -9.19 46.44 -9.20
N VAL A 844 -10.12 46.80 -8.31
CA VAL A 844 -11.30 47.58 -8.70
C VAL A 844 -10.86 49.02 -8.96
N THR A 845 -10.91 49.47 -10.22
CA THR A 845 -10.43 50.80 -10.61
C THR A 845 -11.54 51.78 -10.97
N ALA A 846 -12.74 51.28 -11.27
CA ALA A 846 -13.91 52.09 -11.60
C ALA A 846 -14.80 52.30 -10.37
N ALA A 847 -15.40 53.49 -10.26
CA ALA A 847 -16.44 53.76 -9.27
C ALA A 847 -17.81 53.28 -9.80
N PRO A 848 -18.69 52.72 -8.93
CA PRO A 848 -20.07 52.40 -9.30
C PRO A 848 -20.85 53.60 -9.83
N THR A 849 -21.69 53.37 -10.85
CA THR A 849 -22.63 54.38 -11.35
C THR A 849 -23.95 54.24 -10.59
N LEU A 850 -24.35 55.27 -9.85
CA LEU A 850 -25.57 55.23 -9.06
C LEU A 850 -26.81 55.28 -9.96
N VAL A 851 -27.86 54.55 -9.60
CA VAL A 851 -29.10 54.45 -10.38
C VAL A 851 -30.28 55.04 -9.62
N TYR A 852 -30.54 54.59 -8.39
CA TYR A 852 -31.65 55.08 -7.56
C TYR A 852 -31.33 55.04 -6.06
N PRO A 853 -31.80 56.00 -5.23
CA PRO A 853 -32.57 57.21 -5.60
C PRO A 853 -31.81 58.18 -6.50
N ALA A 854 -32.49 58.70 -7.52
CA ALA A 854 -31.89 59.62 -8.49
C ALA A 854 -31.34 60.88 -7.81
N ASN A 855 -30.26 61.46 -8.34
CA ASN A 855 -29.64 62.64 -7.74
C ASN A 855 -30.62 63.83 -7.69
N ASN A 856 -30.70 64.47 -6.51
CA ASN A 856 -31.63 65.54 -6.15
C ASN A 856 -33.12 65.12 -6.20
N ALA A 857 -33.44 63.83 -6.17
CA ALA A 857 -34.82 63.38 -6.09
C ALA A 857 -35.49 63.91 -4.80
N VAL A 858 -36.77 64.29 -4.92
CA VAL A 858 -37.62 64.70 -3.81
C VAL A 858 -38.79 63.74 -3.67
N LEU A 859 -39.42 63.70 -2.51
CA LEU A 859 -40.54 62.78 -2.22
C LEU A 859 -40.15 61.30 -2.35
N VAL A 860 -38.88 60.97 -2.06
CA VAL A 860 -38.43 59.58 -1.96
C VAL A 860 -39.02 58.94 -0.71
N GLU A 861 -39.37 57.66 -0.78
CA GLU A 861 -39.90 56.93 0.38
C GLU A 861 -38.87 56.89 1.53
N VAL A 862 -39.32 56.63 2.76
CA VAL A 862 -38.46 56.58 3.95
C VAL A 862 -37.65 55.27 4.09
N ASN A 863 -37.79 54.36 3.12
CA ASN A 863 -37.15 53.06 3.03
C ASN A 863 -36.84 52.71 1.56
N PRO A 864 -36.12 53.57 0.82
CA PRO A 864 -35.89 53.34 -0.60
C PRO A 864 -35.03 52.09 -0.82
N LEU A 865 -35.27 51.41 -1.94
CA LEU A 865 -34.26 50.55 -2.55
C LEU A 865 -33.13 51.45 -3.04
N MET A 866 -31.89 51.15 -2.70
CA MET A 866 -30.71 51.84 -3.24
C MET A 866 -30.05 50.90 -4.24
N ASN A 867 -29.80 51.35 -5.48
CA ASN A 867 -29.14 50.49 -6.48
C ASN A 867 -28.18 51.28 -7.39
N TRP A 868 -27.22 50.54 -7.95
CA TRP A 868 -26.16 51.05 -8.80
C TRP A 868 -25.80 50.00 -9.85
N ASP A 869 -25.08 50.41 -10.89
CA ASP A 869 -24.58 49.49 -11.91
C ASP A 869 -23.44 48.64 -11.34
N GLU A 870 -23.36 47.37 -11.78
CA GLU A 870 -22.26 46.49 -11.42
C GLU A 870 -20.92 46.99 -11.98
N VAL A 871 -19.87 46.87 -11.17
CA VAL A 871 -18.51 47.28 -11.53
C VAL A 871 -17.65 46.06 -11.86
N THR A 872 -16.97 46.09 -13.00
CA THR A 872 -16.02 45.04 -13.41
C THR A 872 -14.95 44.82 -12.33
N ASN A 873 -14.65 43.55 -12.04
CA ASN A 873 -13.74 43.08 -10.99
C ASN A 873 -14.19 43.31 -9.54
N ALA A 874 -15.32 43.99 -9.28
CA ALA A 874 -15.88 44.10 -7.94
C ALA A 874 -16.67 42.83 -7.59
N THR A 875 -16.37 42.24 -6.42
CA THR A 875 -17.11 41.08 -5.88
C THR A 875 -18.00 41.48 -4.70
N MET A 876 -17.78 42.68 -4.16
CA MET A 876 -18.54 43.30 -3.08
C MET A 876 -18.60 44.83 -3.30
N TYR A 877 -19.47 45.50 -2.55
CA TYR A 877 -19.65 46.94 -2.56
C TYR A 877 -19.61 47.49 -1.14
N HIS A 878 -19.12 48.72 -1.05
CA HIS A 878 -19.16 49.52 0.16
C HIS A 878 -20.06 50.72 -0.05
N ILE A 879 -21.21 50.73 0.62
CA ILE A 879 -22.23 51.78 0.54
C ILE A 879 -22.25 52.61 1.81
N GLN A 880 -22.28 53.93 1.62
CA GLN A 880 -22.45 54.90 2.70
C GLN A 880 -23.67 55.77 2.45
N LEU A 881 -24.47 55.99 3.51
CA LEU A 881 -25.59 56.93 3.56
C LEU A 881 -25.42 57.85 4.77
N SER A 882 -25.63 59.14 4.61
CA SER A 882 -25.48 60.14 5.67
C SER A 882 -26.47 61.30 5.50
N THR A 883 -26.71 62.07 6.56
CA THR A 883 -27.35 63.41 6.47
C THR A 883 -26.34 64.51 6.13
N ASP A 884 -25.05 64.19 6.10
CA ASP A 884 -23.95 65.10 5.78
C ASP A 884 -23.22 64.65 4.51
N SER A 885 -23.09 65.57 3.56
CA SER A 885 -22.35 65.38 2.30
C SER A 885 -20.87 65.02 2.49
N THR A 886 -20.27 65.32 3.65
CA THR A 886 -18.88 64.96 3.94
C THR A 886 -18.72 63.54 4.50
N PHE A 887 -19.83 62.86 4.84
CA PHE A 887 -19.85 61.55 5.47
C PHE A 887 -19.07 61.49 6.80
N GLY A 888 -18.97 62.60 7.54
CA GLY A 888 -18.33 62.63 8.87
C GLY A 888 -19.03 61.77 9.93
N SER A 889 -20.31 61.46 9.72
CA SER A 889 -21.06 60.41 10.44
C SER A 889 -21.98 59.69 9.45
N THR A 890 -22.05 58.37 9.51
CA THR A 890 -22.83 57.54 8.57
C THR A 890 -24.03 56.90 9.27
N LEU A 891 -25.16 56.89 8.58
CA LEU A 891 -26.38 56.16 8.96
C LEU A 891 -26.36 54.73 8.42
N VAL A 892 -25.78 54.55 7.24
CA VAL A 892 -25.47 53.25 6.65
C VAL A 892 -24.00 53.28 6.28
N ASP A 893 -23.28 52.25 6.68
CA ASP A 893 -21.87 52.02 6.39
C ASP A 893 -21.67 50.52 6.30
N VAL A 894 -21.82 49.97 5.09
CA VAL A 894 -21.79 48.53 4.84
C VAL A 894 -20.77 48.26 3.75
N ASP A 895 -19.68 47.56 4.09
CA ASP A 895 -18.52 47.35 3.22
C ASP A 895 -18.35 45.91 2.69
N THR A 896 -19.38 45.09 2.88
CA THR A 896 -19.40 43.64 2.59
C THR A 896 -20.56 43.21 1.70
N LEU A 897 -21.26 44.16 1.07
CA LEU A 897 -22.47 43.87 0.31
C LEU A 897 -22.13 43.18 -1.02
N THR A 898 -22.65 41.98 -1.28
CA THR A 898 -22.34 41.22 -2.51
C THR A 898 -23.28 41.54 -3.68
N SER A 899 -24.38 42.26 -3.44
CA SER A 899 -25.33 42.71 -4.46
C SER A 899 -25.09 44.17 -4.85
N SER A 900 -25.51 44.53 -6.07
CA SER A 900 -25.53 45.91 -6.59
C SER A 900 -26.77 46.72 -6.13
N GLU A 901 -27.40 46.27 -5.04
CA GLU A 901 -28.59 46.88 -4.45
C GLU A 901 -28.65 46.66 -2.94
N LEU A 902 -29.27 47.62 -2.23
CA LEU A 902 -29.55 47.59 -0.80
C LEU A 902 -30.96 48.12 -0.53
N GLN A 903 -31.86 47.27 -0.06
CA GLN A 903 -33.17 47.68 0.44
C GLN A 903 -33.05 48.19 1.89
N LEU A 904 -33.39 49.46 2.14
CA LEU A 904 -33.39 49.98 3.50
C LEU A 904 -34.60 49.45 4.30
N PRO A 905 -34.45 49.22 5.63
CA PRO A 905 -35.55 48.78 6.49
C PRO A 905 -36.75 49.75 6.49
N ASN A 906 -37.93 49.25 6.81
CA ASN A 906 -39.14 50.07 6.90
C ASN A 906 -38.97 51.21 7.94
N ASN A 907 -39.38 52.43 7.56
CA ASN A 907 -39.26 53.64 8.38
C ASN A 907 -37.83 53.95 8.87
N PHE A 908 -36.81 53.51 8.13
CA PHE A 908 -35.41 53.72 8.52
C PHE A 908 -34.97 55.19 8.42
N LEU A 909 -35.52 55.94 7.45
CA LEU A 909 -35.21 57.36 7.26
C LEU A 909 -36.31 58.26 7.83
N ALA A 910 -35.91 59.44 8.32
CA ALA A 910 -36.85 60.47 8.74
C ALA A 910 -37.51 61.10 7.51
N ILE A 911 -38.78 61.49 7.63
CA ILE A 911 -39.52 62.18 6.58
C ILE A 911 -39.02 63.63 6.41
N ASN A 912 -39.18 64.22 5.20
CA ASN A 912 -38.77 65.59 4.88
C ASN A 912 -37.28 65.87 5.18
N THR A 913 -36.44 64.83 5.08
CA THR A 913 -35.01 64.91 5.42
C THR A 913 -34.16 64.65 4.19
N LYS A 914 -33.11 65.45 4.02
CA LYS A 914 -32.15 65.31 2.93
C LYS A 914 -31.03 64.35 3.32
N TYR A 915 -30.73 63.39 2.45
CA TYR A 915 -29.69 62.39 2.63
C TYR A 915 -28.71 62.41 1.46
N TYR A 916 -27.46 62.03 1.74
CA TYR A 916 -26.34 61.91 0.82
C TYR A 916 -25.87 60.46 0.80
N TRP A 917 -25.57 59.91 -0.37
CA TRP A 917 -25.10 58.55 -0.51
C TRP A 917 -24.05 58.39 -1.61
N ARG A 918 -23.21 57.37 -1.43
CA ARG A 918 -22.15 56.98 -2.36
C ARG A 918 -21.85 55.49 -2.20
N VAL A 919 -21.29 54.89 -3.25
CA VAL A 919 -20.91 53.47 -3.27
C VAL A 919 -19.53 53.30 -3.89
N SER A 920 -18.69 52.43 -3.36
CA SER A 920 -17.44 51.96 -4.00
C SER A 920 -17.53 50.46 -4.28
N GLY A 921 -16.81 49.97 -5.30
CA GLY A 921 -16.65 48.55 -5.56
C GLY A 921 -15.40 48.01 -4.85
N LYS A 922 -15.44 46.75 -4.39
CA LYS A 922 -14.38 46.10 -3.62
C LYS A 922 -14.20 44.65 -4.06
N ASN A 923 -12.97 44.16 -4.00
CA ASN A 923 -12.67 42.74 -4.13
C ASN A 923 -11.59 42.32 -3.12
N GLY A 924 -11.11 41.08 -3.22
CA GLY A 924 -10.08 40.54 -2.34
C GLY A 924 -8.70 41.23 -2.43
N ILE A 925 -8.49 42.13 -3.39
CA ILE A 925 -7.24 42.90 -3.57
C ILE A 925 -7.35 44.28 -2.93
N GLY A 926 -8.51 44.93 -3.01
CA GLY A 926 -8.69 46.27 -2.49
C GLY A 926 -10.04 46.89 -2.83
N GLU A 927 -10.23 48.11 -2.35
CA GLU A 927 -11.42 48.94 -2.59
C GLU A 927 -11.10 50.00 -3.65
N GLY A 928 -11.98 50.12 -4.63
CA GLY A 928 -11.92 51.13 -5.67
C GLY A 928 -12.43 52.49 -5.19
N PRO A 929 -12.42 53.52 -6.06
CA PRO A 929 -12.95 54.82 -5.72
C PRO A 929 -14.46 54.77 -5.43
N PHE A 930 -14.92 55.61 -4.50
CA PHE A 930 -16.35 55.88 -4.33
C PHE A 930 -16.92 56.60 -5.56
N SER A 931 -18.19 56.34 -5.84
CA SER A 931 -19.02 57.09 -6.78
C SER A 931 -19.06 58.59 -6.43
N SER A 932 -19.52 59.40 -7.38
CA SER A 932 -19.97 60.75 -7.04
C SER A 932 -21.03 60.70 -5.95
N VAL A 933 -21.01 61.66 -5.02
CA VAL A 933 -22.02 61.78 -3.97
C VAL A 933 -23.35 62.21 -4.59
N TRP A 934 -24.38 61.37 -4.49
CA TRP A 934 -25.75 61.74 -4.82
C TRP A 934 -26.53 62.09 -3.56
N ASN A 935 -27.62 62.83 -3.74
CA ASN A 935 -28.50 63.18 -2.62
C ASN A 935 -29.97 63.03 -3.01
N PHE A 936 -30.84 62.86 -2.02
CA PHE A 936 -32.29 62.86 -2.18
C PHE A 936 -32.98 63.39 -0.93
N THR A 937 -34.25 63.77 -1.03
CA THR A 937 -35.08 64.23 0.09
C THR A 937 -36.31 63.33 0.23
N THR A 938 -36.51 62.78 1.42
CA THR A 938 -37.68 61.95 1.73
C THR A 938 -38.95 62.78 1.81
N GLY A 939 -40.13 62.22 1.50
CA GLY A 939 -41.40 62.94 1.63
C GLY A 939 -42.62 62.03 1.50
N VAL A 940 -43.82 62.61 1.59
CA VAL A 940 -45.11 61.91 1.45
C VAL A 940 -45.82 62.34 0.18
N THR A 941 -46.14 61.37 -0.69
CA THR A 941 -47.06 61.50 -1.81
C THR A 941 -48.45 60.97 -1.40
N ASN A 942 -49.48 61.82 -1.46
CA ASN A 942 -50.86 61.42 -1.19
C ASN A 942 -51.48 60.70 -2.41
N ILE A 943 -51.52 59.37 -2.30
CA ILE A 943 -52.46 58.33 -2.80
C ILE A 943 -52.83 58.25 -4.30
N GLU A 944 -52.45 57.13 -4.93
CA GLU A 944 -53.40 56.17 -5.53
C GLU A 944 -53.00 54.75 -5.09
N PRO A 945 -53.94 53.83 -4.79
CA PRO A 945 -53.66 52.59 -4.07
C PRO A 945 -53.20 51.48 -5.02
N SER A 946 -51.99 50.96 -4.83
CA SER A 946 -51.67 49.61 -5.28
C SER A 946 -52.25 48.65 -4.25
N SER A 947 -53.51 48.28 -4.48
CA SER A 947 -54.38 47.52 -3.59
C SER A 947 -53.69 46.33 -2.94
N VAL A 948 -53.50 46.36 -1.63
CA VAL A 948 -53.42 45.13 -0.83
C VAL A 948 -54.68 44.33 -1.17
N PRO A 949 -54.55 43.10 -1.69
CA PRO A 949 -55.73 42.30 -2.02
C PRO A 949 -56.63 42.14 -0.80
N ILE A 950 -57.94 42.17 -0.97
CA ILE A 950 -58.91 41.94 0.12
C ILE A 950 -59.48 40.53 0.12
N VAL A 951 -59.14 39.72 -0.89
CA VAL A 951 -59.54 38.32 -1.04
C VAL A 951 -58.34 37.45 -1.42
N TYR A 952 -58.36 36.18 -1.00
CA TYR A 952 -57.41 35.18 -1.47
C TYR A 952 -57.76 34.80 -2.92
N GLU A 953 -56.77 34.74 -3.81
CA GLU A 953 -57.00 34.38 -5.22
C GLU A 953 -55.78 33.63 -5.80
N LEU A 954 -56.02 32.64 -6.68
CA LEU A 954 -55.01 31.98 -7.49
C LEU A 954 -55.40 32.09 -8.97
N TYR A 955 -54.63 32.90 -9.69
CA TYR A 955 -54.87 33.21 -11.09
C TYR A 955 -54.40 32.06 -11.99
N GLN A 956 -54.98 31.99 -13.18
CA GLN A 956 -54.47 31.12 -14.24
C GLN A 956 -53.03 31.52 -14.60
N ASN A 957 -52.13 30.55 -14.72
CA ASN A 957 -50.76 30.81 -15.15
C ASN A 957 -50.73 31.39 -16.57
N TYR A 958 -49.76 32.27 -16.87
CA TYR A 958 -49.59 32.84 -18.20
C TYR A 958 -48.11 32.81 -18.63
N PRO A 959 -47.81 32.31 -19.84
CA PRO A 959 -48.74 31.70 -20.81
C PRO A 959 -49.30 30.34 -20.34
N ASN A 960 -50.43 29.89 -20.90
CA ASN A 960 -50.95 28.52 -20.76
C ASN A 960 -51.71 28.14 -22.05
N PRO A 961 -51.22 27.19 -22.88
CA PRO A 961 -50.03 26.36 -22.67
C PRO A 961 -48.71 27.15 -22.64
N PHE A 962 -47.65 26.61 -22.04
CA PHE A 962 -46.35 27.27 -21.87
C PHE A 962 -45.15 26.40 -22.30
N ASN A 963 -44.04 27.04 -22.68
CA ASN A 963 -42.78 26.39 -23.08
C ASN A 963 -41.53 27.25 -22.76
N PRO A 964 -40.56 26.78 -21.96
CA PRO A 964 -40.74 25.85 -20.86
C PRO A 964 -41.17 26.59 -19.58
N SER A 965 -41.30 27.92 -19.56
CA SER A 965 -41.65 28.67 -18.33
C SER A 965 -42.98 29.43 -18.39
N THR A 966 -43.58 29.62 -17.22
CA THR A 966 -44.85 30.33 -17.02
C THR A 966 -44.87 31.06 -15.68
N LYS A 967 -45.63 32.15 -15.61
CA LYS A 967 -45.80 32.94 -14.38
C LYS A 967 -47.13 32.63 -13.73
N ILE A 968 -47.11 32.43 -12.41
CA ILE A 968 -48.26 32.09 -11.57
C ILE A 968 -48.48 33.24 -10.59
N LYS A 969 -49.61 33.93 -10.70
CA LYS A 969 -50.00 35.02 -9.80
C LYS A 969 -50.96 34.51 -8.72
N PHE A 970 -50.85 35.05 -7.52
CA PHE A 970 -51.80 34.79 -6.43
C PHE A 970 -51.85 35.95 -5.42
N ASP A 971 -52.99 36.11 -4.77
CA ASP A 971 -53.28 37.18 -3.82
C ASP A 971 -53.43 36.64 -2.41
N ILE A 972 -52.77 37.30 -1.45
CA ILE A 972 -52.84 37.03 -0.02
C ILE A 972 -53.35 38.29 0.67
N PRO A 973 -54.59 38.33 1.19
CA PRO A 973 -55.15 39.51 1.84
C PRO A 973 -54.76 39.66 3.31
N LYS A 974 -54.28 38.58 3.93
CA LYS A 974 -53.85 38.55 5.33
C LYS A 974 -52.60 37.69 5.46
N ALA A 975 -51.65 38.19 6.24
CA ALA A 975 -50.40 37.49 6.50
C ALA A 975 -50.62 36.10 7.14
N GLY A 976 -49.83 35.11 6.72
CA GLY A 976 -49.86 33.74 7.23
C GLY A 976 -49.13 32.75 6.34
N PHE A 977 -49.12 31.48 6.74
CA PHE A 977 -48.41 30.42 6.03
C PHE A 977 -49.08 30.07 4.70
N VAL A 978 -48.32 30.09 3.61
CA VAL A 978 -48.77 29.78 2.26
C VAL A 978 -47.92 28.67 1.66
N SER A 979 -48.58 27.64 1.12
CA SER A 979 -47.94 26.62 0.28
C SER A 979 -48.52 26.64 -1.13
N LEU A 980 -47.65 26.68 -2.14
CA LEU A 980 -47.99 26.66 -3.56
C LEU A 980 -47.18 25.55 -4.23
N LYS A 981 -47.85 24.48 -4.65
CA LYS A 981 -47.23 23.23 -5.12
C LYS A 981 -47.80 22.77 -6.46
N VAL A 982 -46.94 22.20 -7.30
CA VAL A 982 -47.29 21.64 -8.61
C VAL A 982 -47.40 20.12 -8.51
N TYR A 983 -48.42 19.55 -9.14
CA TYR A 983 -48.71 18.12 -9.18
C TYR A 983 -48.82 17.63 -10.62
N ASP A 984 -48.42 16.39 -10.88
CA ASP A 984 -48.69 15.71 -12.16
C ASP A 984 -50.12 15.10 -12.18
N ILE A 985 -50.51 14.52 -13.33
CA ILE A 985 -51.85 13.93 -13.52
C ILE A 985 -52.17 12.77 -12.57
N THR A 986 -51.14 12.15 -11.96
CA THR A 986 -51.33 11.06 -10.98
C THR A 986 -51.53 11.60 -9.56
N GLY A 987 -51.46 12.91 -9.36
CA GLY A 987 -51.56 13.56 -8.05
C GLY A 987 -50.24 13.57 -7.26
N ARG A 988 -49.11 13.21 -7.89
CA ARG A 988 -47.79 13.30 -7.28
C ARG A 988 -47.28 14.74 -7.33
N GLU A 989 -46.78 15.23 -6.20
CA GLU A 989 -46.12 16.54 -6.10
C GLU A 989 -44.81 16.52 -6.90
N VAL A 990 -44.66 17.43 -7.85
CA VAL A 990 -43.48 17.54 -8.73
C VAL A 990 -42.65 18.79 -8.47
N ALA A 991 -43.22 19.82 -7.83
CA ALA A 991 -42.48 20.99 -7.38
C ALA A 991 -43.22 21.71 -6.22
N SER A 992 -42.46 22.35 -5.33
CA SER A 992 -42.97 23.29 -4.33
C SER A 992 -42.41 24.67 -4.63
N LEU A 993 -43.26 25.60 -5.08
CA LEU A 993 -42.86 26.95 -5.51
C LEU A 993 -42.84 27.95 -4.35
N VAL A 994 -43.75 27.77 -3.38
CA VAL A 994 -43.83 28.56 -2.15
C VAL A 994 -44.18 27.63 -1.01
N ASN A 995 -43.54 27.79 0.14
CA ASN A 995 -43.85 27.03 1.37
C ASN A 995 -43.34 27.79 2.61
N LYS A 996 -43.93 28.96 2.89
CA LYS A 996 -43.48 29.88 3.95
C LYS A 996 -44.59 30.87 4.34
N ASP A 997 -44.38 31.59 5.44
CA ASP A 997 -45.21 32.74 5.79
C ASP A 997 -45.04 33.89 4.79
N LEU A 998 -46.15 34.41 4.30
CA LEU A 998 -46.21 35.59 3.43
C LEU A 998 -47.03 36.69 4.10
N VAL A 999 -46.70 37.94 3.80
CA VAL A 999 -47.48 39.11 4.23
C VAL A 999 -48.66 39.35 3.29
N ALA A 1000 -49.56 40.27 3.65
CA ALA A 1000 -50.68 40.61 2.79
C ALA A 1000 -50.17 41.36 1.53
N SER A 1001 -50.20 40.69 0.37
CA SER A 1001 -49.77 41.25 -0.91
C SER A 1001 -50.23 40.38 -2.09
N ARG A 1002 -50.04 40.91 -3.31
CA ARG A 1002 -50.09 40.15 -4.56
C ARG A 1002 -48.69 39.63 -4.88
N TYR A 1003 -48.61 38.35 -5.22
CA TYR A 1003 -47.36 37.65 -5.52
C TYR A 1003 -47.39 37.08 -6.95
N GLU A 1004 -46.22 37.02 -7.58
CA GLU A 1004 -45.97 36.34 -8.85
C GLU A 1004 -44.74 35.44 -8.70
N VAL A 1005 -44.85 34.17 -9.10
CA VAL A 1005 -43.73 33.23 -9.13
C VAL A 1005 -43.62 32.58 -10.50
N GLU A 1006 -42.39 32.32 -10.95
CA GLU A 1006 -42.14 31.60 -12.20
C GLU A 1006 -41.95 30.11 -11.94
N TRP A 1007 -42.54 29.27 -12.79
CA TRP A 1007 -42.25 27.84 -12.84
C TRP A 1007 -41.58 27.49 -14.16
N ASN A 1008 -40.36 26.93 -14.08
CA ASN A 1008 -39.62 26.40 -15.23
C ASN A 1008 -39.83 24.89 -15.35
N GLY A 1009 -40.58 24.50 -16.38
CA GLY A 1009 -40.97 23.13 -16.72
C GLY A 1009 -39.91 22.32 -17.49
N SER A 1010 -38.70 22.86 -17.73
CA SER A 1010 -37.70 22.25 -18.64
C SER A 1010 -37.30 20.81 -18.28
N ARG A 1011 -37.40 20.42 -17.01
CA ARG A 1011 -37.07 19.06 -16.53
C ARG A 1011 -38.27 18.10 -16.48
N PHE A 1012 -39.46 18.56 -16.85
CA PHE A 1012 -40.71 17.77 -16.79
C PHE A 1012 -41.23 17.45 -18.20
N ALA A 1013 -42.04 16.40 -18.36
CA ALA A 1013 -42.55 15.98 -19.67
C ALA A 1013 -43.68 16.90 -20.17
N SER A 1014 -43.88 17.00 -21.49
CA SER A 1014 -45.07 17.67 -22.04
C SER A 1014 -46.33 17.01 -21.51
N GLY A 1015 -47.30 17.78 -21.03
CA GLY A 1015 -48.49 17.23 -20.39
C GLY A 1015 -49.26 18.20 -19.52
N VAL A 1016 -50.28 17.67 -18.85
CA VAL A 1016 -51.14 18.41 -17.93
C VAL A 1016 -50.58 18.33 -16.52
N TYR A 1017 -50.46 19.50 -15.88
CA TYR A 1017 -50.06 19.69 -14.50
C TYR A 1017 -51.13 20.47 -13.74
N PHE A 1018 -51.12 20.37 -12.41
CA PHE A 1018 -52.03 21.11 -11.54
C PHE A 1018 -51.23 21.91 -10.52
N ILE A 1019 -51.46 23.21 -10.43
CA ILE A 1019 -50.93 24.04 -9.34
C ILE A 1019 -51.98 24.17 -8.25
N ARG A 1020 -51.61 23.91 -7.00
CA ARG A 1020 -52.46 24.04 -5.82
C ARG A 1020 -51.86 25.04 -4.84
N ILE A 1021 -52.65 26.03 -4.43
CA ILE A 1021 -52.35 26.88 -3.29
C ILE A 1021 -53.12 26.42 -2.05
N ASN A 1022 -52.49 26.54 -0.88
CA ASN A 1022 -53.12 26.38 0.43
C ASN A 1022 -52.60 27.51 1.35
N ALA A 1023 -53.52 28.34 1.86
CA ALA A 1023 -53.24 29.48 2.73
C ALA A 1023 -54.34 29.58 3.81
N GLY A 1024 -54.08 29.05 5.01
CA GLY A 1024 -55.11 28.89 6.05
C GLY A 1024 -56.24 27.98 5.58
N ASP A 1025 -57.47 28.48 5.58
CA ASP A 1025 -58.66 27.75 5.10
C ASP A 1025 -58.84 27.84 3.56
N PHE A 1026 -58.07 28.69 2.88
CA PHE A 1026 -58.18 28.86 1.42
C PHE A 1026 -57.36 27.82 0.67
N VAL A 1027 -58.04 27.01 -0.16
CA VAL A 1027 -57.40 26.06 -1.08
C VAL A 1027 -57.97 26.27 -2.48
N LYS A 1028 -57.10 26.46 -3.49
CA LYS A 1028 -57.49 26.57 -4.91
C LYS A 1028 -56.52 25.81 -5.80
N VAL A 1029 -57.03 25.22 -6.88
CA VAL A 1029 -56.24 24.45 -7.86
C VAL A 1029 -56.47 25.02 -9.28
N GLN A 1030 -55.42 25.17 -10.07
CA GLN A 1030 -55.48 25.54 -11.49
C GLN A 1030 -54.77 24.51 -12.37
N LYS A 1031 -55.30 24.27 -13.57
CA LYS A 1031 -54.72 23.35 -14.56
C LYS A 1031 -53.72 24.10 -15.44
N MET A 1032 -52.54 23.54 -15.65
CA MET A 1032 -51.47 24.05 -16.50
C MET A 1032 -51.14 23.03 -17.60
N MET A 1033 -50.76 23.50 -18.79
CA MET A 1033 -50.36 22.66 -19.93
C MET A 1033 -48.94 23.03 -20.36
N LEU A 1034 -47.99 22.13 -20.12
CA LEU A 1034 -46.62 22.26 -20.61
C LEU A 1034 -46.54 21.62 -22.00
N ILE A 1035 -46.05 22.37 -22.99
CA ILE A 1035 -45.80 21.87 -24.34
C ILE A 1035 -44.31 22.09 -24.63
N LYS A 1036 -43.55 21.02 -24.77
CA LYS A 1036 -42.19 21.06 -25.35
C LYS A 1036 -42.23 20.86 -26.84
#